data_AF-R1GBC6-F1
#
_entry.id   AF-R1GBC6-F1
#
_cell.length_a   1.000
_cell.length_b   1.000
_cell.length_c   1.000
_cell.angle_alpha   90.00
_cell.angle_beta   90.00
_cell.angle_gamma   90.00
#
_symmetry.space_group_name_H-M   'P 1'
#
loop_
_entity.id
_entity.type
_entity.pdbx_description
1 polymer ?
#
loop_
_entity_poly.entity_id
_entity_poly.type
_entity_poly.pdbx_seq_one_letter_code
_entity_poly.pdbx_strand_id
1 'polypeptide(L)'
;GEPLTPPPGPWRLASRGTGSVSDLVLQPWPDGNRPLEPGEVRIAVRAAGVNFRDVVTALGMVADERPLGGEGAGVVLEAGPGVTGLAAGDRVFGLLPAAGPVVVADRRSVAPVPAGWSFAQAATVPIVFLTAWYGLRELAGLRAGETVLVHAGAGGVGMAAIQLARLWGAKVLATASPAKWPVLAALGIDADRIASSRTTEFAEVFAGAGVDVVLNSLAGAQADASLRLVKPGGRFLEMGKTDVRDPADHPGLHYRAFDLMDAGLDTIAQMLGQLGALFARGDLRPLPVTAWDIRRAGDAYRYLSQAKHTGKVVLTLPEAVGGDGTVLVTGGTGALGALVARHLVTRHGVRRLLLLSRRGPDADGAPALQRELAGLGAEVTVSACDVTDLDALREVVRGHRLKAVVHTAGVLADAPVDAIRPDQVHAVLAPKVLGAWNLHVLTREADLAAFVLFSSLAGVVGSPGQGGYAAANAYLDGLAEYRTRHGLPAVSLAWGLWDRDGGMSGGLGRADRARIARGGAVAMSDEDALARLDTALEAAAASVVPAAVDTTALRAGPVPEILSGLVHRPPPRSAGGTARAPSGLHQRLTGLSGAEQHRVVLDLVRREASAVLGHAGADAVDPEQPFKDLGFDSLTAVELRNRLANATGARLSATLVFDHPTPVELARELVTAVAPAAATPVRTALSELDRVELAVPALLGDGDGGEVLARLRELVRLLEVPPPDEPEAIDPDAATDDELFDLLDQLGETRGRRDA
;
A
#
# COMPACT_ATOMS: atom_id res chain seq x y z
N GLY A 1 4.66 -3.62 4.85
CA GLY A 1 4.82 -5.10 4.82
C GLY A 1 6.09 -5.46 4.08
N GLU A 2 6.41 -6.74 3.94
CA GLU A 2 7.47 -7.18 3.00
C GLU A 2 7.12 -6.75 1.57
N PRO A 3 8.10 -6.31 0.75
CA PRO A 3 7.86 -6.00 -0.66
C PRO A 3 7.42 -7.24 -1.45
N LEU A 4 6.51 -7.04 -2.40
CA LEU A 4 6.10 -8.06 -3.36
C LEU A 4 7.23 -8.35 -4.34
N THR A 5 7.44 -9.63 -4.66
CA THR A 5 8.47 -10.07 -5.62
C THR A 5 7.85 -10.24 -7.02
N PRO A 6 8.33 -9.54 -8.05
CA PRO A 6 7.88 -9.75 -9.41
C PRO A 6 8.29 -11.14 -9.94
N PRO A 7 7.40 -11.89 -10.62
CA PRO A 7 7.80 -13.10 -11.33
C PRO A 7 8.57 -12.76 -12.62
N PRO A 8 9.29 -13.72 -13.23
CA PRO A 8 9.94 -13.50 -14.52
C PRO A 8 8.91 -13.25 -15.63
N GLY A 9 9.28 -12.44 -16.62
CA GLY A 9 8.41 -12.08 -17.75
C GLY A 9 7.37 -11.01 -17.41
N PRO A 10 6.35 -10.81 -18.26
CA PRO A 10 5.28 -9.86 -17.98
C PRO A 10 4.40 -10.31 -16.80
N TRP A 11 3.97 -9.35 -15.98
CA TRP A 11 3.16 -9.59 -14.79
C TRP A 11 2.17 -8.45 -14.55
N ARG A 12 1.23 -8.66 -13.63
CA ARG A 12 0.32 -7.62 -13.15
C ARG A 12 0.06 -7.76 -11.66
N LEU A 13 -0.40 -6.67 -11.06
CA LEU A 13 -0.97 -6.68 -9.71
C LEU A 13 -2.30 -7.44 -9.72
N ALA A 14 -2.48 -8.31 -8.72
CA ALA A 14 -3.71 -9.06 -8.48
C ALA A 14 -3.95 -9.25 -6.97
N SER A 15 -5.14 -9.72 -6.62
CA SER A 15 -5.48 -10.18 -5.27
C SER A 15 -5.70 -11.69 -5.30
N ARG A 16 -5.31 -12.39 -4.23
CA ARG A 16 -5.61 -13.82 -4.05
C ARG A 16 -7.08 -14.11 -3.74
N GLY A 17 -7.91 -13.08 -3.54
CA GLY A 17 -9.36 -13.23 -3.32
C GLY A 17 -9.77 -13.63 -1.90
N THR A 18 -8.89 -13.46 -0.92
CA THR A 18 -9.11 -13.78 0.50
C THR A 18 -9.88 -12.68 1.27
N GLY A 19 -10.15 -11.54 0.62
CA GLY A 19 -10.81 -10.39 1.23
C GLY A 19 -9.90 -9.51 2.10
N SER A 20 -8.59 -9.50 1.83
CA SER A 20 -7.60 -8.69 2.56
C SER A 20 -6.66 -7.97 1.61
N VAL A 21 -6.38 -6.68 1.87
CA VAL A 21 -5.40 -5.90 1.08
C VAL A 21 -3.96 -6.37 1.29
N SER A 22 -3.72 -7.21 2.30
CA SER A 22 -2.41 -7.82 2.54
C SER A 22 -2.13 -9.02 1.60
N ASP A 23 -3.15 -9.51 0.90
CA ASP A 23 -3.05 -10.66 -0.01
C ASP A 23 -2.89 -10.26 -1.49
N LEU A 24 -2.43 -9.03 -1.72
CA LEU A 24 -2.00 -8.59 -3.03
C LEU A 24 -0.73 -9.34 -3.46
N VAL A 25 -0.66 -9.67 -4.75
CA VAL A 25 0.47 -10.36 -5.36
C VAL A 25 0.79 -9.79 -6.74
N LEU A 26 2.03 -9.99 -7.17
CA LEU A 26 2.43 -9.84 -8.57
C LEU A 26 2.35 -11.21 -9.22
N GLN A 27 1.47 -11.38 -10.20
CA GLN A 27 1.26 -12.66 -10.89
C GLN A 27 1.57 -12.54 -12.39
N PRO A 28 1.97 -13.63 -13.06
CA PRO A 28 2.22 -13.62 -14.50
C PRO A 28 1.04 -13.07 -15.32
N TRP A 29 1.35 -12.35 -16.40
CA TRP A 29 0.37 -11.69 -17.26
C TRP A 29 0.71 -11.91 -18.75
N PRO A 30 0.35 -13.06 -19.33
CA PRO A 30 0.69 -13.40 -20.72
C PRO A 30 0.22 -12.34 -21.74
N ASP A 31 -0.93 -11.72 -21.47
CA ASP A 31 -1.54 -10.70 -22.33
C ASP A 31 -0.66 -9.46 -22.53
N GLY A 32 0.34 -9.21 -21.69
CA GLY A 32 1.27 -8.09 -21.90
C GLY A 32 2.12 -8.22 -23.18
N ASN A 33 2.37 -9.45 -23.63
CA ASN A 33 3.23 -9.76 -24.78
C ASN A 33 2.48 -10.31 -26.00
N ARG A 34 1.15 -10.36 -25.97
CA ARG A 34 0.38 -10.82 -27.13
C ARG A 34 0.57 -9.88 -28.33
N PRO A 35 0.42 -10.36 -29.58
CA PRO A 35 0.37 -9.50 -30.76
C PRO A 35 -0.70 -8.40 -30.64
N LEU A 36 -0.43 -7.24 -31.23
CA LEU A 36 -1.39 -6.13 -31.23
C LEU A 36 -2.46 -6.34 -32.29
N GLU A 37 -3.71 -6.19 -31.89
CA GLU A 37 -4.85 -6.13 -32.80
C GLU A 37 -5.00 -4.72 -33.39
N PRO A 38 -5.82 -4.55 -34.45
CA PRO A 38 -6.10 -3.23 -34.99
C PRO A 38 -6.66 -2.26 -33.94
N GLY A 39 -6.11 -1.05 -33.89
CA GLY A 39 -6.52 -0.03 -32.93
C GLY A 39 -5.89 -0.15 -31.54
N GLU A 40 -4.97 -1.09 -31.31
CA GLU A 40 -4.33 -1.27 -30.01
C GLU A 40 -2.92 -0.67 -29.94
N VAL A 41 -2.49 -0.32 -28.73
CA VAL A 41 -1.13 0.15 -28.44
C VAL A 41 -0.54 -0.62 -27.27
N ARG A 42 0.74 -0.98 -27.37
CA ARG A 42 1.50 -1.54 -26.25
C ARG A 42 2.18 -0.41 -25.48
N ILE A 43 2.02 -0.40 -24.17
CA ILE A 43 2.53 0.66 -23.30
C ILE A 43 3.41 0.06 -22.21
N ALA A 44 4.62 0.58 -22.07
CA ALA A 44 5.46 0.40 -20.89
C ALA A 44 4.97 1.34 -19.78
N VAL A 45 4.26 0.80 -18.80
CA VAL A 45 3.64 1.58 -17.74
C VAL A 45 4.71 2.06 -16.76
N ARG A 46 4.66 3.35 -16.40
CA ARG A 46 5.54 3.99 -15.42
C ARG A 46 4.83 4.26 -14.10
N ALA A 47 3.54 4.57 -14.18
CA ALA A 47 2.71 4.82 -13.02
C ALA A 47 1.27 4.35 -13.26
N ALA A 48 0.62 3.82 -12.24
CA ALA A 48 -0.78 3.39 -12.26
C ALA A 48 -1.55 4.02 -11.10
N GLY A 49 -2.77 4.51 -11.36
CA GLY A 49 -3.63 5.09 -10.32
C GLY A 49 -4.32 3.99 -9.51
N VAL A 50 -4.38 4.15 -8.18
CA VAL A 50 -5.16 3.28 -7.30
C VAL A 50 -6.51 3.93 -7.00
N ASN A 51 -7.59 3.17 -7.18
CA ASN A 51 -8.96 3.62 -7.02
C ASN A 51 -9.64 2.95 -5.83
N PHE A 52 -10.67 3.60 -5.29
CA PHE A 52 -11.48 3.01 -4.21
C PHE A 52 -12.10 1.67 -4.64
N ARG A 53 -12.48 1.56 -5.92
CA ARG A 53 -12.91 0.31 -6.56
C ARG A 53 -11.89 -0.82 -6.36
N ASP A 54 -10.60 -0.55 -6.52
CA ASP A 54 -9.57 -1.58 -6.36
C ASP A 54 -9.51 -2.12 -4.94
N VAL A 55 -9.76 -1.27 -3.93
CA VAL A 55 -9.76 -1.65 -2.52
C VAL A 55 -10.99 -2.48 -2.17
N VAL A 56 -12.20 -2.05 -2.57
CA VAL A 56 -13.43 -2.81 -2.28
C VAL A 56 -13.47 -4.15 -3.02
N THR A 57 -12.88 -4.22 -4.22
CA THR A 57 -12.67 -5.50 -4.93
C THR A 57 -11.65 -6.37 -4.23
N ALA A 58 -10.50 -5.83 -3.79
CA ALA A 58 -9.49 -6.60 -3.05
C ALA A 58 -10.02 -7.14 -1.70
N LEU A 59 -10.96 -6.44 -1.07
CA LEU A 59 -11.64 -6.85 0.16
C LEU A 59 -12.85 -7.78 -0.07
N GLY A 60 -13.20 -8.09 -1.32
CA GLY A 60 -14.31 -8.97 -1.66
C GLY A 60 -15.69 -8.38 -1.40
N MET A 61 -15.81 -7.05 -1.30
CA MET A 61 -17.09 -6.36 -1.05
C MET A 61 -17.92 -6.17 -2.32
N VAL A 62 -17.26 -6.12 -3.49
CA VAL A 62 -17.91 -5.97 -4.79
C VAL A 62 -17.33 -7.01 -5.74
N ALA A 63 -18.22 -7.79 -6.36
CA ALA A 63 -17.85 -8.69 -7.45
C ALA A 63 -17.57 -7.86 -8.71
N ASP A 64 -16.29 -7.77 -9.09
CA ASP A 64 -15.85 -7.05 -10.28
C ASP A 64 -14.66 -7.82 -10.88
N GLU A 65 -14.87 -8.43 -12.04
CA GLU A 65 -13.88 -9.32 -12.68
C GLU A 65 -12.75 -8.55 -13.36
N ARG A 66 -12.86 -7.22 -13.51
CA ARG A 66 -11.81 -6.43 -14.15
C ARG A 66 -10.53 -6.50 -13.29
N PRO A 67 -9.32 -6.55 -13.90
CA PRO A 67 -8.07 -6.51 -13.15
C PRO A 67 -7.97 -5.36 -12.15
N LEU A 68 -7.07 -5.50 -11.15
CA LEU A 68 -6.73 -4.38 -10.28
C LEU A 68 -5.93 -3.33 -11.06
N GLY A 69 -6.21 -2.07 -10.74
CA GLY A 69 -5.81 -0.94 -11.56
C GLY A 69 -6.79 -0.73 -12.71
N GLY A 70 -6.94 0.52 -13.14
CA GLY A 70 -7.82 0.87 -14.26
C GLY A 70 -7.35 2.10 -15.03
N GLU A 71 -6.21 2.67 -14.64
CA GLU A 71 -5.65 3.86 -15.22
C GLU A 71 -4.14 3.91 -14.99
N GLY A 72 -3.46 4.69 -15.81
CA GLY A 72 -2.05 4.97 -15.61
C GLY A 72 -1.45 5.81 -16.71
N ALA A 73 -0.13 5.90 -16.67
CA ALA A 73 0.67 6.61 -17.65
C ALA A 73 1.97 5.85 -17.93
N GLY A 74 2.47 5.98 -19.16
CA GLY A 74 3.63 5.25 -19.62
C GLY A 74 4.11 5.70 -21.00
N VAL A 75 4.98 4.88 -21.60
CA VAL A 75 5.57 5.12 -22.92
C VAL A 75 5.06 4.08 -23.90
N VAL A 76 4.60 4.51 -25.07
CA VAL A 76 4.22 3.60 -26.16
C VAL A 76 5.45 2.83 -26.62
N LEU A 77 5.36 1.50 -26.63
CA LEU A 77 6.38 0.59 -27.15
C LEU A 77 6.13 0.25 -28.62
N GLU A 78 4.87 0.03 -28.97
CA GLU A 78 4.44 -0.38 -30.31
C GLU A 78 3.00 0.09 -30.53
N ALA A 79 2.68 0.48 -31.77
CA ALA A 79 1.33 0.79 -32.21
C ALA A 79 0.86 -0.27 -33.21
N GLY A 80 -0.33 -0.82 -32.97
CA GLY A 80 -0.92 -1.86 -33.81
C GLY A 80 -1.47 -1.31 -35.14
N PRO A 81 -1.93 -2.19 -36.03
CA PRO A 81 -2.48 -1.80 -37.32
C PRO A 81 -3.60 -0.75 -37.21
N GLY A 82 -3.61 0.25 -38.09
CA GLY A 82 -4.66 1.27 -38.14
C GLY A 82 -4.59 2.34 -37.03
N VAL A 83 -3.66 2.24 -36.09
CA VAL A 83 -3.41 3.31 -35.12
C VAL A 83 -2.70 4.47 -35.80
N THR A 84 -3.29 5.67 -35.70
CA THR A 84 -2.68 6.92 -36.17
C THR A 84 -2.49 7.88 -34.99
N GLY A 85 -1.49 8.76 -35.10
CA GLY A 85 -1.23 9.80 -34.09
C GLY A 85 -0.61 9.31 -32.77
N LEU A 86 -0.11 8.09 -32.71
CA LEU A 86 0.81 7.61 -31.66
C LEU A 86 1.92 6.76 -32.28
N ALA A 87 3.15 6.92 -31.80
CA ALA A 87 4.33 6.17 -32.20
C ALA A 87 5.12 5.69 -30.98
N ALA A 88 6.04 4.75 -31.20
CA ALA A 88 6.95 4.28 -30.16
C ALA A 88 7.76 5.46 -29.58
N GLY A 89 7.83 5.54 -28.25
CA GLY A 89 8.45 6.65 -27.52
C GLY A 89 7.48 7.73 -27.05
N ASP A 90 6.25 7.76 -27.57
CA ASP A 90 5.25 8.73 -27.13
C ASP A 90 4.82 8.48 -25.68
N ARG A 91 4.70 9.57 -24.92
CA ARG A 91 4.24 9.54 -23.54
C ARG A 91 2.71 9.61 -23.53
N VAL A 92 2.06 8.62 -22.93
CA VAL A 92 0.59 8.51 -22.90
C VAL A 92 0.05 8.28 -21.50
N PHE A 93 -1.18 8.70 -21.26
CA PHE A 93 -1.96 8.41 -20.05
C PHE A 93 -3.41 8.11 -20.42
N GLY A 94 -4.12 7.36 -19.58
CA GLY A 94 -5.50 6.99 -19.87
C GLY A 94 -6.00 5.82 -19.05
N LEU A 95 -7.09 5.21 -19.51
CA LEU A 95 -7.62 3.98 -18.93
C LEU A 95 -6.80 2.80 -19.43
N LEU A 96 -6.23 2.06 -18.48
CA LEU A 96 -5.36 0.91 -18.73
C LEU A 96 -6.04 -0.36 -18.20
N PRO A 97 -5.88 -1.51 -18.85
CA PRO A 97 -6.59 -2.73 -18.47
C PRO A 97 -6.09 -3.35 -17.16
N ALA A 98 -4.88 -3.03 -16.71
CA ALA A 98 -4.28 -3.57 -15.49
C ALA A 98 -3.10 -2.69 -15.02
N ALA A 99 -2.68 -2.87 -13.77
CA ALA A 99 -1.39 -2.35 -13.28
C ALA A 99 -0.27 -3.40 -13.42
N GLY A 100 0.63 -3.19 -14.39
CA GLY A 100 1.79 -4.06 -14.67
C GLY A 100 2.80 -3.36 -15.59
N PRO A 101 4.05 -3.83 -15.72
CA PRO A 101 5.12 -3.13 -16.44
C PRO A 101 4.81 -2.94 -17.93
N VAL A 102 4.01 -3.83 -18.51
CA VAL A 102 3.60 -3.76 -19.92
C VAL A 102 2.11 -4.10 -20.02
N VAL A 103 1.36 -3.26 -20.73
CA VAL A 103 -0.06 -3.46 -21.02
C VAL A 103 -0.35 -3.21 -22.50
N VAL A 104 -1.42 -3.84 -23.01
CA VAL A 104 -1.99 -3.57 -24.32
C VAL A 104 -3.33 -2.89 -24.12
N ALA A 105 -3.52 -1.69 -24.66
CA ALA A 105 -4.73 -0.89 -24.48
C ALA A 105 -5.31 -0.44 -25.83
N ASP A 106 -6.62 -0.19 -25.88
CA ASP A 106 -7.27 0.43 -27.03
C ASP A 106 -6.78 1.88 -27.18
N ARG A 107 -6.43 2.29 -28.41
CA ARG A 107 -5.97 3.65 -28.71
C ARG A 107 -6.92 4.73 -28.20
N ARG A 108 -8.23 4.49 -28.20
CA ARG A 108 -9.27 5.44 -27.76
C ARG A 108 -9.27 5.66 -26.25
N SER A 109 -8.69 4.74 -25.48
CA SER A 109 -8.64 4.86 -24.02
C SER A 109 -7.46 5.69 -23.51
N VAL A 110 -6.59 6.18 -24.41
CA VAL A 110 -5.36 6.91 -24.05
C VAL A 110 -5.19 8.23 -24.81
N ALA A 111 -4.50 9.17 -24.19
CA ALA A 111 -4.13 10.46 -24.74
C ALA A 111 -2.66 10.81 -24.44
N PRO A 112 -2.03 11.72 -25.21
CA PRO A 112 -0.66 12.17 -24.93
C PRO A 112 -0.55 12.86 -23.57
N VAL A 113 0.52 12.58 -22.83
CA VAL A 113 0.82 13.27 -21.56
C VAL A 113 1.13 14.75 -21.84
N PRO A 114 0.45 15.71 -21.17
CA PRO A 114 0.79 17.13 -21.29
C PRO A 114 2.26 17.43 -20.94
N ALA A 115 2.83 18.43 -21.60
CA ALA A 115 4.19 18.89 -21.31
C ALA A 115 4.33 19.31 -19.84
N GLY A 116 5.50 19.06 -19.24
CA GLY A 116 5.77 19.41 -17.84
C GLY A 116 5.29 18.40 -16.79
N TRP A 117 4.57 17.35 -17.19
CA TRP A 117 4.03 16.37 -16.23
C TRP A 117 4.97 15.19 -16.03
N SER A 118 5.07 14.72 -14.79
CA SER A 118 5.58 13.38 -14.50
C SER A 118 4.53 12.31 -14.85
N PHE A 119 4.96 11.06 -15.05
CA PHE A 119 4.02 9.96 -15.25
C PHE A 119 3.11 9.75 -14.03
N ALA A 120 3.62 9.95 -12.82
CA ALA A 120 2.83 9.84 -11.60
C ALA A 120 1.72 10.90 -11.55
N GLN A 121 2.00 12.14 -11.96
CA GLN A 121 0.97 13.19 -12.07
C GLN A 121 -0.08 12.82 -13.13
N ALA A 122 0.36 12.37 -14.31
CA ALA A 122 -0.54 11.97 -15.38
C ALA A 122 -1.45 10.78 -14.99
N ALA A 123 -0.93 9.82 -14.23
CA ALA A 123 -1.70 8.69 -13.71
C ALA A 123 -2.78 9.09 -12.68
N THR A 124 -2.79 10.32 -12.19
CA THR A 124 -3.84 10.79 -11.27
C THR A 124 -5.14 11.19 -11.95
N VAL A 125 -5.12 11.37 -13.26
CA VAL A 125 -6.17 12.11 -13.99
C VAL A 125 -7.28 11.23 -14.58
N PRO A 126 -7.01 10.12 -15.29
CA PRO A 126 -7.99 9.49 -16.18
C PRO A 126 -9.34 9.19 -15.51
N ILE A 127 -9.38 8.27 -14.55
CA ILE A 127 -10.65 7.83 -13.95
C ILE A 127 -11.33 8.97 -13.20
N VAL A 128 -10.57 9.80 -12.47
CA VAL A 128 -11.19 10.79 -11.59
C VAL A 128 -11.82 11.95 -12.36
N PHE A 129 -11.13 12.45 -13.40
CA PHE A 129 -11.67 13.51 -14.24
C PHE A 129 -12.71 12.99 -15.22
N LEU A 130 -12.53 11.80 -15.79
CA LEU A 130 -13.54 11.21 -16.67
C LEU A 130 -14.83 10.88 -15.90
N THR A 131 -14.75 10.32 -14.69
CA THR A 131 -15.93 10.05 -13.85
C THR A 131 -16.65 11.36 -13.50
N ALA A 132 -15.91 12.39 -13.08
CA ALA A 132 -16.48 13.69 -12.75
C ALA A 132 -17.11 14.38 -13.97
N TRP A 133 -16.44 14.32 -15.13
CA TRP A 133 -16.97 14.86 -16.38
C TRP A 133 -18.22 14.12 -16.82
N TYR A 134 -18.15 12.80 -16.91
CA TYR A 134 -19.27 11.97 -17.36
C TYR A 134 -20.49 12.19 -16.47
N GLY A 135 -20.31 12.12 -15.14
CA GLY A 135 -21.38 12.41 -14.20
C GLY A 135 -21.95 13.82 -14.36
N LEU A 136 -21.14 14.85 -14.16
CA LEU A 136 -21.65 16.22 -14.08
C LEU A 136 -22.09 16.80 -15.43
N ARG A 137 -21.36 16.50 -16.51
CA ARG A 137 -21.61 17.08 -17.83
C ARG A 137 -22.55 16.22 -18.67
N GLU A 138 -22.23 14.95 -18.85
CA GLU A 138 -22.95 14.08 -19.79
C GLU A 138 -24.26 13.57 -19.18
N LEU A 139 -24.24 13.17 -17.91
CA LEU A 139 -25.42 12.59 -17.26
C LEU A 139 -26.31 13.64 -16.60
N ALA A 140 -25.75 14.56 -15.82
CA ALA A 140 -26.51 15.60 -15.13
C ALA A 140 -26.78 16.85 -15.98
N GLY A 141 -25.99 17.09 -17.04
CA GLY A 141 -26.11 18.29 -17.85
C GLY A 141 -25.91 19.58 -17.05
N LEU A 142 -24.97 19.59 -16.09
CA LEU A 142 -24.73 20.69 -15.16
C LEU A 142 -24.50 22.02 -15.90
N ARG A 143 -25.23 23.06 -15.48
CA ARG A 143 -25.22 24.39 -16.08
C ARG A 143 -24.63 25.44 -15.13
N ALA A 144 -24.17 26.54 -15.71
CA ALA A 144 -23.75 27.71 -14.94
C ALA A 144 -24.90 28.21 -14.05
N GLY A 145 -24.57 28.57 -12.81
CA GLY A 145 -25.52 29.05 -11.81
C GLY A 145 -26.23 27.96 -11.00
N GLU A 146 -26.21 26.70 -11.44
CA GLU A 146 -26.75 25.58 -10.67
C GLU A 146 -25.88 25.26 -9.45
N THR A 147 -26.49 24.78 -8.38
CA THR A 147 -25.84 24.34 -7.15
C THR A 147 -25.58 22.83 -7.20
N VAL A 148 -24.32 22.43 -7.09
CA VAL A 148 -23.90 21.02 -7.03
C VAL A 148 -23.33 20.70 -5.64
N LEU A 149 -23.80 19.60 -5.05
CA LEU A 149 -23.21 19.00 -3.85
C LEU A 149 -22.26 17.88 -4.24
N VAL A 150 -21.00 18.02 -3.86
CA VAL A 150 -19.93 17.03 -4.11
C VAL A 150 -19.51 16.39 -2.80
N HIS A 151 -19.75 15.09 -2.65
CA HIS A 151 -19.28 14.34 -1.49
C HIS A 151 -17.82 13.92 -1.62
N ALA A 152 -17.18 13.71 -0.47
CA ALA A 152 -15.76 13.35 -0.37
C ALA A 152 -14.85 14.28 -1.20
N GLY A 153 -15.08 15.60 -1.13
CA GLY A 153 -14.46 16.63 -1.98
C GLY A 153 -12.93 16.68 -1.94
N ALA A 154 -12.31 16.15 -0.87
CA ALA A 154 -10.85 16.07 -0.74
C ALA A 154 -10.24 14.77 -1.33
N GLY A 155 -11.06 13.86 -1.82
CA GLY A 155 -10.64 12.66 -2.56
C GLY A 155 -10.52 12.92 -4.07
N GLY A 156 -10.04 11.93 -4.82
CA GLY A 156 -9.72 12.08 -6.24
C GLY A 156 -10.87 12.64 -7.11
N VAL A 157 -12.01 11.93 -7.16
CA VAL A 157 -13.17 12.38 -7.96
C VAL A 157 -13.75 13.69 -7.42
N GLY A 158 -13.82 13.84 -6.10
CA GLY A 158 -14.32 15.07 -5.47
C GLY A 158 -13.54 16.31 -5.88
N MET A 159 -12.21 16.25 -5.87
CA MET A 159 -11.36 17.35 -6.32
C MET A 159 -11.52 17.66 -7.81
N ALA A 160 -11.63 16.63 -8.65
CA ALA A 160 -11.86 16.81 -10.09
C ALA A 160 -13.23 17.44 -10.37
N ALA A 161 -14.28 16.97 -9.69
CA ALA A 161 -15.64 17.48 -9.77
C ALA A 161 -15.72 18.95 -9.34
N ILE A 162 -15.05 19.33 -8.24
CA ILE A 162 -14.99 20.72 -7.79
C ILE A 162 -14.34 21.61 -8.86
N GLN A 163 -13.20 21.21 -9.43
CA GLN A 163 -12.53 21.99 -10.48
C GLN A 163 -13.42 22.18 -11.71
N LEU A 164 -14.03 21.10 -12.20
CA LEU A 164 -14.92 21.14 -13.39
C LEU A 164 -16.19 21.95 -13.13
N ALA A 165 -16.85 21.75 -11.99
CA ALA A 165 -18.06 22.50 -11.63
C ALA A 165 -17.79 24.01 -11.55
N ARG A 166 -16.67 24.41 -10.94
CA ARG A 166 -16.26 25.83 -10.87
C ARG A 166 -15.94 26.38 -12.25
N LEU A 167 -15.23 25.62 -13.09
CA LEU A 167 -14.93 26.01 -14.48
C LEU A 167 -16.22 26.28 -15.28
N TRP A 168 -17.27 25.49 -15.04
CA TRP A 168 -18.57 25.67 -15.69
C TRP A 168 -19.49 26.69 -14.99
N GLY A 169 -19.01 27.38 -13.96
CA GLY A 169 -19.77 28.42 -13.26
C GLY A 169 -20.87 27.91 -12.32
N ALA A 170 -20.81 26.65 -11.89
CA ALA A 170 -21.72 26.11 -10.88
C ALA A 170 -21.31 26.55 -9.46
N LYS A 171 -22.29 26.64 -8.56
CA LYS A 171 -22.07 26.87 -7.12
C LYS A 171 -21.80 25.52 -6.46
N VAL A 172 -20.66 25.39 -5.79
CA VAL A 172 -20.23 24.11 -5.23
C VAL A 172 -20.42 24.10 -3.72
N LEU A 173 -21.14 23.09 -3.24
CA LEU A 173 -21.15 22.65 -1.85
C LEU A 173 -20.31 21.37 -1.76
N ALA A 174 -19.49 21.22 -0.72
CA ALA A 174 -18.60 20.08 -0.61
C ALA A 174 -18.60 19.49 0.80
N THR A 175 -18.52 18.17 0.89
CA THR A 175 -18.27 17.50 2.19
C THR A 175 -16.91 16.82 2.23
N ALA A 176 -16.26 16.90 3.39
CA ALA A 176 -15.06 16.12 3.70
C ALA A 176 -14.94 15.93 5.22
N SER A 177 -14.06 15.03 5.68
CA SER A 177 -13.68 14.96 7.09
C SER A 177 -13.10 16.31 7.54
N PRO A 178 -13.37 16.80 8.77
CA PRO A 178 -12.92 18.11 9.26
C PRO A 178 -11.42 18.39 9.06
N ALA A 179 -10.56 17.40 9.31
CA ALA A 179 -9.11 17.51 9.09
C ALA A 179 -8.69 17.83 7.64
N LYS A 180 -9.60 17.68 6.67
CA LYS A 180 -9.38 17.93 5.23
C LYS A 180 -10.09 19.19 4.73
N TRP A 181 -10.77 19.95 5.57
CA TRP A 181 -11.40 21.22 5.15
C TRP A 181 -10.40 22.24 4.58
N PRO A 182 -9.16 22.37 5.08
CA PRO A 182 -8.17 23.26 4.45
C PRO A 182 -7.90 22.94 2.97
N VAL A 183 -8.07 21.68 2.58
CA VAL A 183 -7.92 21.25 1.18
C VAL A 183 -9.06 21.79 0.31
N LEU A 184 -10.29 21.76 0.82
CA LEU A 184 -11.46 22.33 0.11
C LEU A 184 -11.35 23.86 0.01
N ALA A 185 -10.89 24.52 1.08
CA ALA A 185 -10.62 25.94 1.06
C ALA A 185 -9.54 26.31 0.03
N ALA A 186 -8.46 25.53 -0.08
CA ALA A 186 -7.43 25.70 -1.12
C ALA A 186 -7.97 25.47 -2.55
N LEU A 187 -9.06 24.71 -2.71
CA LEU A 187 -9.82 24.56 -3.95
C LEU A 187 -10.84 25.69 -4.17
N GLY A 188 -10.84 26.72 -3.32
CA GLY A 188 -11.68 27.91 -3.43
C GLY A 188 -13.14 27.70 -3.05
N ILE A 189 -13.42 26.78 -2.13
CA ILE A 189 -14.74 26.62 -1.51
C ILE A 189 -14.79 27.43 -0.22
N ASP A 190 -15.81 28.29 -0.10
CA ASP A 190 -16.04 29.11 1.08
C ASP A 190 -16.43 28.25 2.30
N ALA A 191 -16.13 28.73 3.51
CA ALA A 191 -16.28 27.95 4.74
C ALA A 191 -17.75 27.56 5.03
N ASP A 192 -18.72 28.41 4.64
CA ASP A 192 -20.15 28.17 4.75
C ASP A 192 -20.68 27.12 3.74
N ARG A 193 -19.85 26.70 2.79
CA ARG A 193 -20.14 25.67 1.77
C ARG A 193 -19.38 24.38 2.01
N ILE A 194 -18.77 24.24 3.17
CA ILE A 194 -18.05 23.05 3.60
C ILE A 194 -18.77 22.42 4.80
N ALA A 195 -18.98 21.11 4.75
CA ALA A 195 -19.53 20.36 5.87
C ALA A 195 -18.84 19.00 6.07
N SER A 196 -19.10 18.36 7.21
CA SER A 196 -18.57 17.03 7.53
C SER A 196 -19.13 15.97 6.60
N SER A 197 -18.27 15.10 6.06
CA SER A 197 -18.71 13.88 5.35
C SER A 197 -18.88 12.67 6.26
N ARG A 198 -18.64 12.83 7.57
CA ARG A 198 -18.68 11.74 8.57
C ARG A 198 -20.00 11.69 9.33
N THR A 199 -20.80 12.75 9.24
CA THR A 199 -22.11 12.90 9.91
C THR A 199 -23.16 13.29 8.86
N THR A 200 -24.45 13.30 9.25
CA THR A 200 -25.56 13.77 8.41
C THR A 200 -25.83 15.28 8.55
N GLU A 201 -25.07 15.98 9.41
CA GLU A 201 -25.23 17.41 9.74
C GLU A 201 -25.09 18.32 8.51
N PHE A 202 -24.42 17.87 7.45
CA PHE A 202 -24.35 18.63 6.20
C PHE A 202 -25.74 18.92 5.61
N ALA A 203 -26.76 18.10 5.91
CA ALA A 203 -28.13 18.35 5.47
C ALA A 203 -28.76 19.58 6.15
N GLU A 204 -28.36 19.88 7.38
CA GLU A 204 -28.79 21.07 8.10
C GLU A 204 -27.98 22.29 7.64
N VAL A 205 -26.66 22.14 7.53
CA VAL A 205 -25.76 23.21 7.06
C VAL A 205 -26.15 23.69 5.67
N PHE A 206 -26.52 22.77 4.77
CA PHE A 206 -26.91 23.08 3.40
C PHE A 206 -28.42 23.22 3.20
N ALA A 207 -29.21 23.25 4.28
CA ALA A 207 -30.64 23.45 4.20
C ALA A 207 -30.96 24.78 3.50
N GLY A 208 -31.89 24.75 2.53
CA GLY A 208 -32.27 25.93 1.76
C GLY A 208 -31.28 26.38 0.69
N ALA A 209 -30.13 25.69 0.50
CA ALA A 209 -29.18 26.01 -0.56
C ALA A 209 -29.69 25.71 -1.98
N GLY A 210 -30.78 24.92 -2.09
CA GLY A 210 -31.42 24.55 -3.35
C GLY A 210 -30.51 23.70 -4.24
N VAL A 211 -30.22 22.46 -3.83
CA VAL A 211 -29.27 21.59 -4.55
C VAL A 211 -29.90 21.05 -5.83
N ASP A 212 -29.28 21.37 -6.97
CA ASP A 212 -29.72 20.98 -8.31
C ASP A 212 -29.20 19.61 -8.72
N VAL A 213 -27.95 19.31 -8.32
CA VAL A 213 -27.20 18.10 -8.66
C VAL A 213 -26.46 17.61 -7.42
N VAL A 214 -26.52 16.31 -7.15
CA VAL A 214 -25.65 15.64 -6.17
C VAL A 214 -24.76 14.66 -6.91
N LEU A 215 -23.46 14.74 -6.66
CA LEU A 215 -22.50 13.69 -7.01
C LEU A 215 -22.17 12.92 -5.74
N ASN A 216 -22.83 11.77 -5.55
CA ASN A 216 -22.77 10.99 -4.33
C ASN A 216 -21.70 9.88 -4.38
N SER A 217 -21.05 9.70 -3.24
CA SER A 217 -20.16 8.57 -2.96
C SER A 217 -20.28 8.06 -1.52
N LEU A 218 -21.28 8.54 -0.76
CA LEU A 218 -21.57 8.12 0.61
C LEU A 218 -22.67 7.05 0.59
N ALA A 219 -22.81 6.31 1.68
CA ALA A 219 -23.80 5.25 1.83
C ALA A 219 -24.65 5.46 3.09
N GLY A 220 -25.72 4.68 3.23
CA GLY A 220 -26.61 4.65 4.39
C GLY A 220 -27.27 6.00 4.66
N ALA A 221 -27.35 6.36 5.94
CA ALA A 221 -28.02 7.57 6.39
C ALA A 221 -27.48 8.85 5.75
N GLN A 222 -26.20 8.89 5.37
CA GLN A 222 -25.63 10.01 4.62
C GLN A 222 -26.21 10.10 3.21
N ALA A 223 -26.31 8.99 2.47
CA ALA A 223 -26.94 8.99 1.14
C ALA A 223 -28.41 9.45 1.21
N ASP A 224 -29.14 8.96 2.21
CA ASP A 224 -30.54 9.35 2.45
C ASP A 224 -30.67 10.85 2.78
N ALA A 225 -29.72 11.39 3.55
CA ALA A 225 -29.65 12.82 3.85
C ALA A 225 -29.37 13.66 2.59
N SER A 226 -28.52 13.17 1.70
CA SER A 226 -28.23 13.82 0.43
C SER A 226 -29.42 13.83 -0.51
N LEU A 227 -30.20 12.75 -0.56
CA LEU A 227 -31.44 12.68 -1.35
C LEU A 227 -32.46 13.74 -0.93
N ARG A 228 -32.58 14.03 0.39
CA ARG A 228 -33.48 15.06 0.92
C ARG A 228 -33.07 16.50 0.55
N LEU A 229 -31.81 16.73 0.24
CA LEU A 229 -31.31 18.05 -0.17
C LEU A 229 -31.63 18.39 -1.63
N VAL A 230 -31.87 17.36 -2.46
CA VAL A 230 -32.13 17.54 -3.90
C VAL A 230 -33.47 18.23 -4.08
N LYS A 231 -33.50 19.31 -4.85
CA LYS A 231 -34.75 19.97 -5.22
C LYS A 231 -35.65 19.03 -6.06
N PRO A 232 -36.97 19.25 -6.09
CA PRO A 232 -37.84 18.59 -7.07
C PRO A 232 -37.33 18.76 -8.51
N GLY A 233 -37.24 17.67 -9.26
CA GLY A 233 -36.67 17.60 -10.61
C GLY A 233 -35.13 17.70 -10.66
N GLY A 234 -34.45 17.71 -9.51
CA GLY A 234 -32.99 17.67 -9.44
C GLY A 234 -32.42 16.32 -9.86
N ARG A 235 -31.08 16.23 -9.94
CA ARG A 235 -30.37 15.03 -10.41
C ARG A 235 -29.50 14.47 -9.29
N PHE A 236 -29.65 13.19 -9.01
CA PHE A 236 -28.82 12.48 -8.02
C PHE A 236 -28.00 11.42 -8.73
N LEU A 237 -26.68 11.62 -8.78
CA LEU A 237 -25.76 10.70 -9.43
C LEU A 237 -25.03 9.87 -8.38
N GLU A 238 -25.28 8.56 -8.40
CA GLU A 238 -24.69 7.60 -7.48
C GLU A 238 -23.45 6.95 -8.10
N MET A 239 -22.30 7.12 -7.44
CA MET A 239 -21.06 6.43 -7.80
C MET A 239 -20.81 5.17 -6.93
N GLY A 240 -21.48 5.08 -5.78
CA GLY A 240 -21.39 3.94 -4.88
C GLY A 240 -21.95 2.67 -5.52
N LYS A 241 -21.33 1.52 -5.21
CA LYS A 241 -21.76 0.20 -5.74
C LYS A 241 -22.42 -0.70 -4.71
N THR A 242 -22.29 -0.39 -3.42
CA THR A 242 -22.72 -1.26 -2.32
C THR A 242 -24.11 -0.92 -1.79
N ASP A 243 -24.60 0.29 -2.08
CA ASP A 243 -25.82 0.84 -1.46
C ASP A 243 -26.70 1.60 -2.48
N VAL A 244 -26.83 1.01 -3.68
CA VAL A 244 -27.61 1.59 -4.78
C VAL A 244 -29.11 1.54 -4.45
N ARG A 245 -29.85 2.59 -4.80
CA ARG A 245 -31.30 2.71 -4.61
C ARG A 245 -32.06 2.44 -5.90
N ASP A 246 -33.33 2.06 -5.77
CA ASP A 246 -34.24 1.94 -6.90
C ASP A 246 -34.70 3.35 -7.33
N PRO A 247 -34.50 3.76 -8.60
CA PRO A 247 -35.05 5.02 -9.10
C PRO A 247 -36.55 5.18 -8.87
N ALA A 248 -37.32 4.08 -8.84
CA ALA A 248 -38.76 4.10 -8.64
C ALA A 248 -39.18 4.65 -7.25
N ASP A 249 -38.32 4.53 -6.24
CA ASP A 249 -38.56 5.05 -4.89
C ASP A 249 -38.39 6.58 -4.79
N HIS A 250 -37.89 7.21 -5.85
CA HIS A 250 -37.56 8.64 -5.88
C HIS A 250 -38.17 9.37 -7.09
N PRO A 251 -39.50 9.30 -7.31
CA PRO A 251 -40.14 9.82 -8.52
C PRO A 251 -40.05 11.34 -8.68
N GLY A 252 -39.73 12.06 -7.60
CA GLY A 252 -39.57 13.51 -7.59
C GLY A 252 -38.21 14.01 -8.09
N LEU A 253 -37.25 13.12 -8.38
CA LEU A 253 -35.92 13.48 -8.86
C LEU A 253 -35.40 12.45 -9.88
N HIS A 254 -34.32 12.81 -10.57
CA HIS A 254 -33.64 11.91 -11.50
C HIS A 254 -32.50 11.19 -10.77
N TYR A 255 -32.76 10.00 -10.25
CA TYR A 255 -31.74 9.13 -9.65
C TYR A 255 -31.04 8.30 -10.72
N ARG A 256 -29.71 8.29 -10.72
CA ARG A 256 -28.91 7.47 -11.65
C ARG A 256 -27.64 6.96 -10.99
N ALA A 257 -27.56 5.66 -10.77
CA ALA A 257 -26.29 4.98 -10.56
C ALA A 257 -25.54 4.82 -11.89
N PHE A 258 -24.22 4.99 -11.89
CA PHE A 258 -23.42 4.92 -13.11
C PHE A 258 -22.01 4.35 -12.89
N ASP A 259 -21.47 3.64 -13.88
CA ASP A 259 -20.05 3.31 -14.00
C ASP A 259 -19.46 4.10 -15.18
N LEU A 260 -18.22 4.56 -15.07
CA LEU A 260 -17.56 5.30 -16.15
C LEU A 260 -17.52 4.49 -17.45
N MET A 261 -17.39 3.16 -17.35
CA MET A 261 -17.29 2.31 -18.54
C MET A 261 -18.58 2.29 -19.37
N ASP A 262 -19.73 2.66 -18.79
CA ASP A 262 -21.00 2.77 -19.49
C ASP A 262 -20.99 3.86 -20.58
N ALA A 263 -20.05 4.82 -20.52
CA ALA A 263 -19.90 5.87 -21.52
C ALA A 263 -19.44 5.33 -22.89
N GLY A 264 -18.76 4.18 -22.92
CA GLY A 264 -18.12 3.64 -24.12
C GLY A 264 -16.83 4.35 -24.52
N LEU A 265 -15.96 3.65 -25.24
CA LEU A 265 -14.60 4.12 -25.57
C LEU A 265 -14.58 5.36 -26.47
N ASP A 266 -15.56 5.54 -27.35
CA ASP A 266 -15.62 6.70 -28.24
C ASP A 266 -15.91 7.98 -27.44
N THR A 267 -16.85 7.95 -26.51
CA THR A 267 -17.13 9.05 -25.57
C THR A 267 -15.93 9.30 -24.67
N ILE A 268 -15.28 8.25 -24.16
CA ILE A 268 -14.06 8.37 -23.36
C ILE A 268 -12.95 9.09 -24.13
N ALA A 269 -12.73 8.74 -25.40
CA ALA A 269 -11.74 9.40 -26.24
C ALA A 269 -12.03 10.90 -26.42
N GLN A 270 -13.30 11.25 -26.64
CA GLN A 270 -13.74 12.65 -26.76
C GLN A 270 -13.49 13.42 -25.46
N MET A 271 -13.90 12.85 -24.31
CA MET A 271 -13.68 13.47 -23.00
C MET A 271 -12.19 13.62 -22.69
N LEU A 272 -11.35 12.60 -22.95
CA LEU A 272 -9.90 12.68 -22.76
C LEU A 272 -9.26 13.79 -23.61
N GLY A 273 -9.68 13.93 -24.87
CA GLY A 273 -9.19 15.00 -25.75
C GLY A 273 -9.52 16.40 -25.21
N GLN A 274 -10.75 16.60 -24.72
CA GLN A 274 -11.17 17.88 -24.13
C GLN A 274 -10.47 18.18 -22.81
N LEU A 275 -10.32 17.17 -21.94
CA LEU A 275 -9.54 17.29 -20.71
C LEU A 275 -8.08 17.67 -21.01
N GLY A 276 -7.46 17.01 -21.99
CA GLY A 276 -6.10 17.35 -22.43
C GLY A 276 -5.94 18.81 -22.83
N ALA A 277 -6.90 19.37 -23.58
CA ALA A 277 -6.90 20.78 -23.96
C ALA A 277 -7.07 21.73 -22.75
N LEU A 278 -7.91 21.36 -21.77
CA LEU A 278 -8.10 22.14 -20.55
C LEU A 278 -6.85 22.17 -19.67
N PHE A 279 -6.19 21.02 -19.51
CA PHE A 279 -4.92 20.96 -18.80
C PHE A 279 -3.81 21.75 -19.49
N ALA A 280 -3.74 21.68 -20.83
CA ALA A 280 -2.74 22.42 -21.60
C ALA A 280 -2.88 23.95 -21.46
N ARG A 281 -4.11 24.46 -21.28
CA ARG A 281 -4.35 25.89 -21.02
C ARG A 281 -4.18 26.29 -19.54
N GLY A 282 -4.04 25.32 -18.64
CA GLY A 282 -3.97 25.56 -17.20
C GLY A 282 -5.32 25.83 -16.52
N ASP A 283 -6.43 25.57 -17.22
CA ASP A 283 -7.80 25.70 -16.69
C ASP A 283 -8.09 24.63 -15.62
N LEU A 284 -7.41 23.48 -15.72
CA LEU A 284 -7.42 22.38 -14.75
C LEU A 284 -6.01 22.09 -14.25
N ARG A 285 -5.90 21.53 -13.04
CA ARG A 285 -4.62 21.14 -12.44
C ARG A 285 -4.63 19.66 -12.02
N PRO A 286 -3.52 18.92 -12.21
CA PRO A 286 -3.37 17.58 -11.67
C PRO A 286 -3.62 17.53 -10.16
N LEU A 287 -4.04 16.37 -9.68
CA LEU A 287 -4.28 16.19 -8.26
C LEU A 287 -2.97 15.99 -7.48
N PRO A 288 -2.94 16.28 -6.17
CA PRO A 288 -1.84 15.87 -5.32
C PRO A 288 -1.60 14.36 -5.41
N VAL A 289 -0.32 14.00 -5.59
CA VAL A 289 0.13 12.60 -5.71
C VAL A 289 0.60 12.12 -4.34
N THR A 290 0.21 10.92 -3.94
CA THR A 290 0.95 10.14 -2.94
C THR A 290 1.30 8.79 -3.55
N ALA A 291 2.58 8.54 -3.74
CA ALA A 291 3.06 7.39 -4.49
C ALA A 291 3.75 6.34 -3.63
N TRP A 292 3.64 5.09 -4.09
CA TRP A 292 4.41 3.94 -3.61
C TRP A 292 4.97 3.17 -4.79
N ASP A 293 6.09 2.48 -4.60
CA ASP A 293 6.50 1.43 -5.53
C ASP A 293 5.42 0.34 -5.58
N ILE A 294 5.14 -0.22 -6.75
CA ILE A 294 4.17 -1.31 -6.94
C ILE A 294 4.48 -2.54 -6.09
N ARG A 295 5.74 -2.79 -5.76
CA ARG A 295 6.15 -3.84 -4.81
C ARG A 295 5.66 -3.56 -3.38
N ARG A 296 5.27 -2.32 -3.08
CA ARG A 296 4.67 -1.90 -1.80
C ARG A 296 3.17 -1.65 -1.93
N ALA A 297 2.49 -2.22 -2.93
CA ALA A 297 1.06 -2.01 -3.17
C ALA A 297 0.18 -2.31 -1.95
N GLY A 298 0.51 -3.31 -1.12
CA GLY A 298 -0.22 -3.59 0.13
C GLY A 298 -0.24 -2.40 1.10
N ASP A 299 0.85 -1.62 1.18
CA ASP A 299 0.92 -0.44 2.02
C ASP A 299 0.10 0.73 1.41
N ALA A 300 0.12 0.87 0.08
CA ALA A 300 -0.68 1.86 -0.63
C ALA A 300 -2.20 1.60 -0.51
N TYR A 301 -2.63 0.34 -0.64
CA TYR A 301 -4.03 -0.05 -0.50
C TYR A 301 -4.53 0.12 0.94
N ARG A 302 -3.71 -0.23 1.93
CA ARG A 302 -4.01 0.05 3.35
C ARG A 302 -4.11 1.55 3.64
N TYR A 303 -3.21 2.34 3.08
CA TYR A 303 -3.28 3.81 3.22
C TYR A 303 -4.55 4.39 2.60
N LEU A 304 -4.95 3.88 1.43
CA LEU A 304 -6.19 4.26 0.77
C LEU A 304 -7.42 3.84 1.59
N SER A 305 -7.42 2.60 2.13
CA SER A 305 -8.56 2.04 2.87
C SER A 305 -8.85 2.82 4.16
N GLN A 306 -7.82 3.31 4.85
CA GLN A 306 -7.96 4.16 6.04
C GLN A 306 -8.49 5.57 5.73
N ALA A 307 -8.77 5.89 4.47
CA ALA A 307 -9.28 7.18 4.01
C ALA A 307 -8.45 8.39 4.50
N LYS A 308 -7.15 8.22 4.77
CA LYS A 308 -6.22 9.29 5.21
C LYS A 308 -5.73 10.16 4.07
N HIS A 309 -5.77 9.64 2.85
CA HIS A 309 -5.25 10.30 1.65
C HIS A 309 -6.01 11.58 1.26
N THR A 310 -5.30 12.49 0.58
CA THR A 310 -5.88 13.62 -0.16
C THR A 310 -5.39 13.52 -1.60
N GLY A 311 -6.22 13.93 -2.56
CA GLY A 311 -5.88 13.72 -3.98
C GLY A 311 -5.90 12.24 -4.36
N LYS A 312 -4.80 11.75 -4.93
CA LYS A 312 -4.75 10.42 -5.55
C LYS A 312 -3.53 9.60 -5.11
N VAL A 313 -3.78 8.31 -4.86
CA VAL A 313 -2.74 7.31 -4.62
C VAL A 313 -2.27 6.71 -5.94
N VAL A 314 -0.96 6.59 -6.13
CA VAL A 314 -0.33 6.10 -7.36
C VAL A 314 0.69 5.00 -7.03
N LEU A 315 0.76 3.97 -7.87
CA LEU A 315 1.84 2.99 -7.86
C LEU A 315 2.84 3.33 -8.96
N THR A 316 4.12 3.50 -8.61
CA THR A 316 5.21 3.63 -9.58
C THR A 316 5.77 2.26 -9.93
N LEU A 317 6.10 2.06 -11.19
CA LEU A 317 6.69 0.82 -11.67
C LEU A 317 8.20 0.99 -11.84
N PRO A 318 9.00 0.04 -11.30
CA PRO A 318 10.45 0.13 -11.41
C PRO A 318 10.90 -0.06 -12.85
N GLU A 319 11.96 0.67 -13.24
CA GLU A 319 12.63 0.51 -14.51
C GLU A 319 14.08 0.10 -14.29
N ALA A 320 14.65 -0.66 -15.22
CA ALA A 320 16.06 -1.01 -15.18
C ALA A 320 16.95 0.23 -15.41
N VAL A 321 18.06 0.32 -14.67
CA VAL A 321 19.07 1.38 -14.82
C VAL A 321 19.81 1.26 -16.16
N GLY A 322 19.97 0.04 -16.66
CA GLY A 322 20.59 -0.25 -17.96
C GLY A 322 19.71 0.14 -19.16
N GLY A 323 20.28 -0.01 -20.36
CA GLY A 323 19.61 0.26 -21.64
C GLY A 323 19.93 1.64 -22.22
N ASP A 324 19.03 2.16 -23.05
CA ASP A 324 19.23 3.40 -23.77
C ASP A 324 19.04 4.64 -22.91
N GLY A 325 20.14 5.35 -22.66
CA GLY A 325 20.19 6.69 -22.10
C GLY A 325 21.54 6.95 -21.42
N THR A 326 21.70 8.14 -20.85
CA THR A 326 22.94 8.54 -20.16
C THR A 326 22.76 8.46 -18.65
N VAL A 327 23.71 7.85 -17.95
CA VAL A 327 23.77 7.90 -16.48
C VAL A 327 24.72 9.02 -16.05
N LEU A 328 24.19 9.96 -15.27
CA LEU A 328 24.91 11.09 -14.71
C LEU A 328 25.51 10.72 -13.36
N VAL A 329 26.82 10.85 -13.18
CA VAL A 329 27.50 10.62 -11.89
C VAL A 329 28.21 11.90 -11.46
N THR A 330 27.70 12.54 -10.40
CA THR A 330 28.35 13.74 -9.84
C THR A 330 29.36 13.35 -8.77
N GLY A 331 30.51 14.01 -8.72
CA GLY A 331 31.66 13.45 -8.00
C GLY A 331 32.25 12.24 -8.75
N GLY A 332 31.97 12.12 -10.05
CA GLY A 332 32.26 10.93 -10.86
C GLY A 332 33.73 10.61 -11.03
N THR A 333 34.62 11.60 -10.84
CA THR A 333 36.07 11.40 -10.85
C THR A 333 36.65 11.14 -9.46
N GLY A 334 35.84 11.18 -8.40
CA GLY A 334 36.25 10.82 -7.04
C GLY A 334 36.25 9.31 -6.82
N ALA A 335 36.83 8.85 -5.71
CA ALA A 335 37.02 7.41 -5.43
C ALA A 335 35.72 6.59 -5.55
N LEU A 336 34.65 7.00 -4.84
CA LEU A 336 33.35 6.31 -4.89
C LEU A 336 32.65 6.48 -6.25
N GLY A 337 32.71 7.68 -6.84
CA GLY A 337 32.10 7.94 -8.14
C GLY A 337 32.70 7.06 -9.26
N ALA A 338 34.03 6.92 -9.27
CA ALA A 338 34.74 6.08 -10.22
C ALA A 338 34.42 4.59 -10.03
N LEU A 339 34.29 4.13 -8.78
CA LEU A 339 33.92 2.75 -8.47
C LEU A 339 32.49 2.44 -8.96
N VAL A 340 31.54 3.32 -8.65
CA VAL A 340 30.15 3.15 -9.09
C VAL A 340 30.05 3.22 -10.62
N ALA A 341 30.81 4.11 -11.27
CA ALA A 341 30.83 4.20 -12.73
C ALA A 341 31.26 2.87 -13.38
N ARG A 342 32.28 2.19 -12.84
CA ARG A 342 32.68 0.85 -13.31
C ARG A 342 31.57 -0.17 -13.12
N HIS A 343 30.98 -0.23 -11.93
CA HIS A 343 29.90 -1.15 -11.60
C HIS A 343 28.67 -0.95 -12.51
N LEU A 344 28.31 0.30 -12.81
CA LEU A 344 27.23 0.61 -13.74
C LEU A 344 27.48 0.04 -15.14
N VAL A 345 28.72 0.10 -15.64
CA VAL A 345 29.06 -0.42 -16.98
C VAL A 345 29.09 -1.94 -17.00
N THR A 346 29.71 -2.57 -16.01
CA THR A 346 29.94 -4.02 -15.98
C THR A 346 28.72 -4.81 -15.51
N ARG A 347 28.05 -4.37 -14.44
CA ARG A 347 26.93 -5.09 -13.82
C ARG A 347 25.57 -4.69 -14.37
N HIS A 348 25.36 -3.39 -14.59
CA HIS A 348 24.07 -2.82 -15.03
C HIS A 348 23.99 -2.57 -16.53
N GLY A 349 25.06 -2.85 -17.28
CA GLY A 349 25.07 -2.73 -18.74
C GLY A 349 24.93 -1.29 -19.24
N VAL A 350 25.30 -0.30 -18.43
CA VAL A 350 25.27 1.11 -18.84
C VAL A 350 26.32 1.33 -19.94
N ARG A 351 25.92 2.07 -20.99
CA ARG A 351 26.78 2.34 -22.16
C ARG A 351 27.09 3.81 -22.38
N ARG A 352 26.39 4.74 -21.72
CA ARG A 352 26.67 6.18 -21.81
C ARG A 352 26.77 6.77 -20.40
N LEU A 353 27.93 7.34 -20.09
CA LEU A 353 28.21 7.97 -18.80
C LEU A 353 28.54 9.45 -18.98
N LEU A 354 27.97 10.28 -18.10
CA LEU A 354 28.36 11.67 -17.91
C LEU A 354 28.92 11.83 -16.50
N LEU A 355 30.25 11.99 -16.40
CA LEU A 355 30.96 12.13 -15.13
C LEU A 355 31.22 13.61 -14.85
N LEU A 356 30.62 14.13 -13.78
CA LEU A 356 30.82 15.52 -13.37
C LEU A 356 31.73 15.61 -12.16
N SER A 357 32.65 16.56 -12.20
CA SER A 357 33.39 17.05 -11.05
C SER A 357 33.80 18.49 -11.29
N ARG A 358 34.18 19.24 -10.24
CA ARG A 358 34.61 20.65 -10.40
C ARG A 358 35.84 20.81 -11.30
N ARG A 359 36.75 19.84 -11.29
CA ARG A 359 37.97 19.83 -12.11
C ARG A 359 37.77 19.17 -13.48
N GLY A 360 36.69 18.40 -13.66
CA GLY A 360 36.38 17.74 -14.92
C GLY A 360 37.53 16.85 -15.44
N PRO A 361 37.88 16.95 -16.74
CA PRO A 361 38.99 16.19 -17.32
C PRO A 361 40.35 16.41 -16.65
N ASP A 362 40.55 17.55 -16.00
CA ASP A 362 41.79 17.93 -15.31
C ASP A 362 41.89 17.32 -13.89
N ALA A 363 40.89 16.56 -13.45
CA ALA A 363 40.96 15.83 -12.19
C ALA A 363 41.98 14.69 -12.26
N ASP A 364 42.72 14.49 -11.17
CA ASP A 364 43.69 13.39 -11.05
C ASP A 364 43.04 12.04 -11.36
N GLY A 365 43.63 11.29 -12.29
CA GLY A 365 43.12 9.97 -12.70
C GLY A 365 41.92 9.99 -13.65
N ALA A 366 41.31 11.14 -13.96
CA ALA A 366 40.15 11.21 -14.86
C ALA A 366 40.42 10.70 -16.29
N PRO A 367 41.56 11.04 -16.94
CA PRO A 367 41.87 10.49 -18.27
C PRO A 367 42.06 8.97 -18.26
N ALA A 368 42.62 8.41 -17.17
CA ALA A 368 42.80 6.97 -17.03
C ALA A 368 41.45 6.27 -16.84
N LEU A 369 40.59 6.80 -15.97
CA LEU A 369 39.23 6.31 -15.75
C LEU A 369 38.40 6.34 -17.05
N GLN A 370 38.48 7.44 -17.81
CA GLN A 370 37.75 7.56 -19.07
C GLN A 370 38.18 6.49 -20.09
N ARG A 371 39.49 6.25 -20.25
CA ARG A 371 40.01 5.18 -21.12
C ARG A 371 39.60 3.79 -20.65
N GLU A 372 39.65 3.55 -19.35
CA GLU A 372 39.24 2.28 -18.75
C GLU A 372 37.76 1.97 -19.04
N LEU A 373 36.86 2.90 -18.75
CA LEU A 373 35.43 2.75 -19.00
C LEU A 373 35.10 2.63 -20.50
N ALA A 374 35.84 3.34 -21.36
CA ALA A 374 35.75 3.16 -22.81
C ALA A 374 36.19 1.76 -23.25
N GLY A 375 37.25 1.22 -22.66
CA GLY A 375 37.69 -0.17 -22.88
C GLY A 375 36.66 -1.21 -22.42
N LEU A 376 35.82 -0.87 -21.43
CA LEU A 376 34.68 -1.67 -20.98
C LEU A 376 33.41 -1.49 -21.86
N GLY A 377 33.50 -0.71 -22.94
CA GLY A 377 32.43 -0.52 -23.92
C GLY A 377 31.45 0.61 -23.60
N ALA A 378 31.82 1.57 -22.75
CA ALA A 378 31.00 2.75 -22.46
C ALA A 378 31.52 4.00 -23.17
N GLU A 379 30.61 4.80 -23.73
CA GLU A 379 30.87 6.17 -24.13
C GLU A 379 30.88 7.06 -22.88
N VAL A 380 32.03 7.69 -22.59
CA VAL A 380 32.23 8.47 -21.36
C VAL A 380 32.57 9.91 -21.68
N THR A 381 31.70 10.80 -21.22
CA THR A 381 31.94 12.25 -21.20
C THR A 381 32.33 12.67 -19.80
N VAL A 382 33.49 13.31 -19.64
CA VAL A 382 33.92 13.92 -18.38
C VAL A 382 33.80 15.43 -18.53
N SER A 383 33.11 16.11 -17.62
CA SER A 383 32.87 17.56 -17.71
C SER A 383 33.15 18.26 -16.39
N ALA A 384 33.76 19.43 -16.48
CA ALA A 384 33.94 20.34 -15.36
C ALA A 384 32.61 21.02 -15.05
N CYS A 385 32.03 20.77 -13.88
CA CYS A 385 30.76 21.37 -13.47
C CYS A 385 30.66 21.37 -11.94
N ASP A 386 30.28 22.52 -11.37
CA ASP A 386 29.84 22.61 -9.99
C ASP A 386 28.33 22.34 -9.92
N VAL A 387 27.94 21.29 -9.21
CA VAL A 387 26.54 20.90 -9.05
C VAL A 387 25.67 21.94 -8.34
N THR A 388 26.30 22.89 -7.65
CA THR A 388 25.60 23.99 -6.96
C THR A 388 25.16 25.10 -7.92
N ASP A 389 25.71 25.12 -9.14
CA ASP A 389 25.30 26.02 -10.23
C ASP A 389 24.28 25.32 -11.13
N LEU A 390 23.02 25.75 -11.02
CA LEU A 390 21.92 25.16 -11.77
C LEU A 390 22.02 25.45 -13.28
N ASP A 391 22.55 26.60 -13.69
CA ASP A 391 22.65 26.97 -15.10
C ASP A 391 23.80 26.22 -15.77
N ALA A 392 24.94 26.09 -15.10
CA ALA A 392 26.01 25.21 -15.55
C ALA A 392 25.56 23.75 -15.68
N LEU A 393 24.78 23.25 -14.72
CA LEU A 393 24.18 21.92 -14.81
C LEU A 393 23.26 21.77 -16.02
N ARG A 394 22.38 22.75 -16.27
CA ARG A 394 21.47 22.74 -17.45
C ARG A 394 22.24 22.65 -18.75
N GLU A 395 23.30 23.43 -18.91
CA GLU A 395 24.11 23.41 -20.12
C GLU A 395 24.83 22.07 -20.31
N VAL A 396 25.40 21.51 -19.24
CA VAL A 396 26.16 20.26 -19.31
C VAL A 396 25.28 19.05 -19.61
N VAL A 397 24.02 19.04 -19.14
CA VAL A 397 23.09 17.93 -19.48
C VAL A 397 22.37 18.13 -20.81
N ARG A 398 22.50 19.31 -21.44
CA ARG A 398 21.78 19.63 -22.67
C ARG A 398 22.16 18.65 -23.78
N GLY A 399 21.15 18.03 -24.39
CA GLY A 399 21.34 17.01 -25.44
C GLY A 399 21.52 15.58 -24.91
N HIS A 400 21.61 15.37 -23.60
CA HIS A 400 21.64 14.04 -23.00
C HIS A 400 20.24 13.61 -22.54
N ARG A 401 19.77 12.45 -23.00
CA ARG A 401 18.59 11.79 -22.43
C ARG A 401 19.01 11.07 -21.15
N LEU A 402 18.84 11.72 -20.00
CA LEU A 402 19.21 11.15 -18.70
C LEU A 402 18.33 9.93 -18.37
N LYS A 403 18.98 8.84 -17.94
CA LYS A 403 18.37 7.58 -17.51
C LYS A 403 18.45 7.37 -16.00
N ALA A 404 19.57 7.78 -15.41
CA ALA A 404 19.74 7.75 -13.96
C ALA A 404 20.69 8.85 -13.50
N VAL A 405 20.59 9.20 -12.23
CA VAL A 405 21.50 10.10 -11.53
C VAL A 405 22.10 9.37 -10.34
N VAL A 406 23.41 9.45 -10.16
CA VAL A 406 24.12 9.01 -8.97
C VAL A 406 24.88 10.20 -8.39
N HIS A 407 24.45 10.65 -7.22
CA HIS A 407 25.04 11.80 -6.55
C HIS A 407 26.02 11.34 -5.46
N THR A 408 27.31 11.34 -5.81
CA THR A 408 28.41 11.00 -4.87
C THR A 408 29.23 12.22 -4.43
N ALA A 409 28.85 13.43 -4.87
CA ALA A 409 29.57 14.65 -4.53
C ALA A 409 29.42 14.98 -3.03
N GLY A 410 30.53 15.34 -2.39
CA GLY A 410 30.57 15.69 -0.98
C GLY A 410 31.96 16.12 -0.54
N VAL A 411 32.02 16.87 0.54
CA VAL A 411 33.24 17.30 1.22
C VAL A 411 33.05 17.17 2.73
N LEU A 412 34.16 17.07 3.47
CA LEU A 412 34.16 17.07 4.93
C LEU A 412 34.74 18.38 5.46
N ALA A 413 34.19 18.85 6.58
CA ALA A 413 34.74 19.95 7.37
C ALA A 413 34.37 19.69 8.84
N ASP A 414 35.05 18.72 9.42
CA ASP A 414 34.72 18.21 10.76
C ASP A 414 35.16 19.22 11.83
N ALA A 415 34.25 19.51 12.75
CA ALA A 415 34.47 20.35 13.91
C ALA A 415 33.43 20.00 15.00
N PRO A 416 33.79 20.06 16.29
CA PRO A 416 32.81 19.96 17.37
C PRO A 416 31.82 21.13 17.29
N VAL A 417 30.60 20.93 17.82
CA VAL A 417 29.47 21.86 17.62
C VAL A 417 29.78 23.28 18.10
N ASP A 418 30.57 23.43 19.15
CA ASP A 418 31.02 24.69 19.72
C ASP A 418 32.12 25.41 18.90
N ALA A 419 32.74 24.71 17.95
CA ALA A 419 33.79 25.25 17.08
C ALA A 419 33.43 25.26 15.58
N ILE A 420 32.22 24.84 15.20
CA ILE A 420 31.75 24.89 13.82
C ILE A 420 31.66 26.35 13.33
N ARG A 421 32.32 26.66 12.22
CA ARG A 421 32.23 27.98 11.57
C ARG A 421 31.20 28.01 10.44
N PRO A 422 30.51 29.14 10.19
CA PRO A 422 29.48 29.24 9.15
C PRO A 422 29.95 28.85 7.73
N ASP A 423 31.18 29.18 7.35
CA ASP A 423 31.75 28.81 6.06
C ASP A 423 32.02 27.30 5.93
N GLN A 424 32.39 26.63 7.04
CA GLN A 424 32.53 25.17 7.06
C GLN A 424 31.17 24.48 6.87
N VAL A 425 30.12 25.00 7.53
CA VAL A 425 28.75 24.52 7.33
C VAL A 425 28.33 24.69 5.88
N HIS A 426 28.53 25.88 5.31
CA HIS A 426 28.19 26.14 3.92
C HIS A 426 28.93 25.21 2.96
N ALA A 427 30.24 25.03 3.15
CA ALA A 427 31.05 24.16 2.31
C ALA A 427 30.57 22.70 2.30
N VAL A 428 30.12 22.18 3.45
CA VAL A 428 29.63 20.79 3.56
C VAL A 428 28.20 20.63 3.06
N LEU A 429 27.33 21.60 3.36
CA LEU A 429 25.94 21.57 2.91
C LEU A 429 25.83 21.78 1.40
N ALA A 430 26.59 22.70 0.80
CA ALA A 430 26.40 23.11 -0.59
C ALA A 430 26.35 21.95 -1.60
N PRO A 431 27.36 21.05 -1.70
CA PRO A 431 27.34 19.99 -2.70
C PRO A 431 26.22 18.97 -2.49
N LYS A 432 25.83 18.68 -1.24
CA LYS A 432 24.81 17.67 -0.90
C LYS A 432 23.39 18.23 -0.89
N VAL A 433 23.19 19.42 -0.37
CA VAL A 433 21.86 20.05 -0.25
C VAL A 433 21.50 20.76 -1.54
N LEU A 434 22.23 21.83 -1.89
CA LEU A 434 21.95 22.61 -3.08
C LEU A 434 22.21 21.80 -4.36
N GLY A 435 23.29 21.02 -4.39
CA GLY A 435 23.59 20.13 -5.52
C GLY A 435 22.49 19.09 -5.77
N ALA A 436 22.02 18.39 -4.74
CA ALA A 436 20.94 17.42 -4.91
C ALA A 436 19.59 18.08 -5.23
N TRP A 437 19.32 19.28 -4.69
CA TRP A 437 18.12 20.04 -5.03
C TRP A 437 18.12 20.49 -6.49
N ASN A 438 19.26 20.98 -7.00
CA ASN A 438 19.42 21.36 -8.40
C ASN A 438 19.21 20.14 -9.32
N LEU A 439 19.81 19.00 -8.99
CA LEU A 439 19.57 17.74 -9.70
C LEU A 439 18.10 17.32 -9.63
N HIS A 440 17.44 17.52 -8.49
CA HIS A 440 16.01 17.26 -8.36
C HIS A 440 15.23 18.11 -9.36
N VAL A 441 15.38 19.43 -9.33
CA VAL A 441 14.69 20.38 -10.22
C VAL A 441 14.93 20.03 -11.69
N LEU A 442 16.17 19.76 -12.07
CA LEU A 442 16.58 19.43 -13.45
C LEU A 442 15.94 18.13 -13.97
N THR A 443 15.62 17.19 -13.08
CA THR A 443 15.18 15.84 -13.45
C THR A 443 13.73 15.53 -13.10
N ARG A 444 12.94 16.52 -12.68
CA ARG A 444 11.52 16.32 -12.29
C ARG A 444 10.67 15.69 -13.38
N GLU A 445 10.99 16.00 -14.63
CA GLU A 445 10.24 15.59 -15.82
C GLU A 445 10.91 14.45 -16.60
N ALA A 446 12.13 14.07 -16.20
CA ALA A 446 12.89 13.01 -16.85
C ALA A 446 12.33 11.63 -16.48
N ASP A 447 12.26 10.73 -17.48
CA ASP A 447 11.91 9.32 -17.29
C ASP A 447 13.11 8.55 -16.70
N LEU A 448 13.48 8.90 -15.47
CA LEU A 448 14.59 8.27 -14.77
C LEU A 448 14.18 6.88 -14.26
N ALA A 449 15.11 5.93 -14.37
CA ALA A 449 15.03 4.64 -13.69
C ALA A 449 15.52 4.73 -12.24
N ALA A 450 16.49 5.60 -11.95
CA ALA A 450 17.05 5.75 -10.61
C ALA A 450 17.57 7.17 -10.32
N PHE A 451 17.47 7.58 -9.06
CA PHE A 451 18.08 8.79 -8.52
C PHE A 451 18.73 8.44 -7.18
N VAL A 452 20.01 8.13 -7.21
CA VAL A 452 20.73 7.55 -6.07
C VAL A 452 21.50 8.66 -5.35
N LEU A 453 21.22 8.83 -4.06
CA LEU A 453 21.88 9.80 -3.20
C LEU A 453 22.83 9.08 -2.24
N PHE A 454 24.12 9.41 -2.29
CA PHE A 454 25.08 8.86 -1.34
C PHE A 454 25.04 9.70 -0.06
N SER A 455 24.29 9.20 0.91
CA SER A 455 24.21 9.71 2.27
C SER A 455 25.26 9.04 3.17
N SER A 456 25.12 9.13 4.49
CA SER A 456 26.00 8.49 5.46
C SER A 456 25.24 8.10 6.72
N LEU A 457 25.63 6.99 7.34
CA LEU A 457 25.15 6.55 8.65
C LEU A 457 25.26 7.67 9.71
N ALA A 458 26.22 8.59 9.57
CA ALA A 458 26.35 9.76 10.45
C ALA A 458 25.10 10.66 10.46
N GLY A 459 24.30 10.70 9.39
CA GLY A 459 23.02 11.43 9.34
C GLY A 459 21.88 10.74 10.11
N VAL A 460 22.04 9.45 10.43
CA VAL A 460 21.02 8.63 11.09
C VAL A 460 21.29 8.49 12.59
N VAL A 461 22.50 8.06 12.96
CA VAL A 461 22.87 7.80 14.37
C VAL A 461 23.70 8.92 14.99
N GLY A 462 24.10 9.92 14.18
CA GLY A 462 25.02 10.97 14.59
C GLY A 462 26.47 10.50 14.59
N SER A 463 27.39 11.45 14.41
CA SER A 463 28.83 11.22 14.57
C SER A 463 29.48 12.43 15.23
N PRO A 464 30.15 12.27 16.38
CA PRO A 464 30.80 13.37 17.07
C PRO A 464 31.79 14.13 16.15
N GLY A 465 31.69 15.46 16.14
CA GLY A 465 32.52 16.32 15.28
C GLY A 465 32.03 16.47 13.84
N GLN A 466 30.92 15.82 13.46
CA GLN A 466 30.43 15.83 12.08
C GLN A 466 29.03 16.47 11.95
N GLY A 467 28.69 17.43 12.80
CA GLY A 467 27.34 18.02 12.85
C GLY A 467 26.85 18.55 11.50
N GLY A 468 27.67 19.34 10.79
CA GLY A 468 27.33 19.84 9.45
C GLY A 468 27.20 18.73 8.40
N TYR A 469 28.05 17.70 8.46
CA TYR A 469 28.00 16.55 7.55
C TYR A 469 26.79 15.66 7.81
N ALA A 470 26.46 15.40 9.08
CA ALA A 470 25.25 14.67 9.46
C ALA A 470 23.98 15.39 8.96
N ALA A 471 23.90 16.72 9.13
CA ALA A 471 22.79 17.52 8.62
C ALA A 471 22.66 17.46 7.09
N ALA A 472 23.79 17.55 6.35
CA ALA A 472 23.80 17.43 4.90
C ALA A 472 23.27 16.07 4.42
N ASN A 473 23.62 14.99 5.11
CA ASN A 473 23.20 13.63 4.77
C ASN A 473 21.74 13.36 5.15
N ALA A 474 21.28 13.83 6.32
CA ALA A 474 19.88 13.75 6.70
C ALA A 474 18.96 14.51 5.71
N TYR A 475 19.45 15.62 5.12
CA TYR A 475 18.72 16.29 4.03
C TYR A 475 18.59 15.39 2.80
N LEU A 476 19.64 14.67 2.40
CA LEU A 476 19.58 13.73 1.27
C LEU A 476 18.54 12.61 1.52
N ASP A 477 18.51 12.09 2.75
CA ASP A 477 17.53 11.08 3.16
C ASP A 477 16.10 11.62 3.05
N GLY A 478 15.87 12.83 3.56
CA GLY A 478 14.57 13.52 3.43
C GLY A 478 14.20 13.87 1.98
N LEU A 479 15.17 14.22 1.13
CA LEU A 479 14.94 14.50 -0.28
C LEU A 479 14.54 13.23 -1.05
N ALA A 480 15.11 12.06 -0.71
CA ALA A 480 14.69 10.81 -1.31
C ALA A 480 13.24 10.48 -0.95
N GLU A 481 12.87 10.58 0.34
CA GLU A 481 11.48 10.42 0.80
C GLU A 481 10.52 11.40 0.13
N TYR A 482 10.94 12.66 -0.03
CA TYR A 482 10.17 13.66 -0.74
C TYR A 482 9.94 13.25 -2.21
N ARG A 483 10.99 12.84 -2.92
CA ARG A 483 10.90 12.45 -4.34
C ARG A 483 10.00 11.23 -4.53
N THR A 484 10.20 10.16 -3.76
CA THR A 484 9.42 8.92 -3.88
C THR A 484 7.95 9.16 -3.59
N ARG A 485 7.61 9.96 -2.57
CA ARG A 485 6.22 10.32 -2.26
C ARG A 485 5.52 11.08 -3.39
N HIS A 486 6.27 11.85 -4.18
CA HIS A 486 5.76 12.55 -5.37
C HIS A 486 5.82 11.69 -6.65
N GLY A 487 6.13 10.40 -6.52
CA GLY A 487 6.19 9.45 -7.63
C GLY A 487 7.40 9.62 -8.54
N LEU A 488 8.46 10.26 -8.04
CA LEU A 488 9.75 10.35 -8.71
C LEU A 488 10.71 9.32 -8.10
N PRO A 489 11.56 8.65 -8.90
CA PRO A 489 12.52 7.70 -8.37
C PRO A 489 13.49 8.41 -7.45
N ALA A 490 13.79 7.79 -6.31
CA ALA A 490 14.93 8.13 -5.45
C ALA A 490 15.25 6.99 -4.48
N VAL A 491 16.53 6.85 -4.15
CA VAL A 491 17.00 6.08 -3.00
C VAL A 491 18.19 6.81 -2.37
N SER A 492 18.13 7.05 -1.07
CA SER A 492 19.25 7.52 -0.26
C SER A 492 19.92 6.35 0.42
N LEU A 493 21.24 6.31 0.32
CA LEU A 493 22.10 5.26 0.86
C LEU A 493 22.90 5.85 2.01
N ALA A 494 22.43 5.65 3.24
CA ALA A 494 23.12 6.06 4.45
C ALA A 494 24.30 5.10 4.73
N TRP A 495 25.35 5.22 3.92
CA TRP A 495 26.48 4.31 3.91
C TRP A 495 27.16 4.18 5.27
N GLY A 496 27.43 2.93 5.65
CA GLY A 496 28.38 2.58 6.71
C GLY A 496 29.83 2.81 6.29
N LEU A 497 30.77 2.27 7.07
CA LEU A 497 32.20 2.45 6.82
C LEU A 497 32.67 1.61 5.61
N TRP A 498 33.45 2.22 4.72
CA TRP A 498 34.11 1.54 3.61
C TRP A 498 35.58 1.29 3.94
N ASP A 499 36.07 0.09 3.61
CA ASP A 499 37.46 -0.33 3.81
C ASP A 499 38.33 0.12 2.63
N ARG A 500 38.57 1.44 2.54
CA ARG A 500 39.43 2.04 1.53
C ARG A 500 40.41 3.06 2.09
N ASP A 501 41.64 2.97 1.59
CA ASP A 501 42.65 4.01 1.67
C ASP A 501 42.44 5.04 0.54
N GLY A 502 42.31 6.32 0.92
CA GLY A 502 41.98 7.44 0.02
C GLY A 502 40.48 7.79 -0.02
N GLY A 503 40.16 9.07 -0.24
CA GLY A 503 38.79 9.61 -0.12
C GLY A 503 38.45 10.12 1.29
N MET A 504 37.16 10.26 1.62
CA MET A 504 36.69 10.83 2.89
C MET A 504 37.10 10.01 4.14
N SER A 505 37.33 8.70 3.99
CA SER A 505 37.81 7.80 5.06
C SER A 505 39.35 7.79 5.21
N GLY A 506 40.08 8.38 4.27
CA GLY A 506 41.55 8.36 4.24
C GLY A 506 42.21 9.21 5.34
N GLY A 507 41.47 10.11 5.99
CA GLY A 507 41.95 10.91 7.13
C GLY A 507 41.75 10.27 8.51
N LEU A 508 41.11 9.10 8.59
CA LEU A 508 40.84 8.44 9.87
C LEU A 508 42.09 7.76 10.44
N GLY A 509 42.50 8.17 11.64
CA GLY A 509 43.59 7.53 12.37
C GLY A 509 43.20 6.17 12.93
N ARG A 510 44.20 5.40 13.41
CA ARG A 510 43.98 4.09 14.05
C ARG A 510 43.03 4.17 15.25
N ALA A 511 43.06 5.26 16.00
CA ALA A 511 42.20 5.50 17.16
C ALA A 511 40.73 5.72 16.76
N ASP A 512 40.48 6.42 15.65
CA ASP A 512 39.13 6.65 15.12
C ASP A 512 38.50 5.36 14.62
N ARG A 513 39.27 4.56 13.85
CA ARG A 513 38.83 3.23 13.39
C ARG A 513 38.47 2.31 14.56
N ALA A 514 39.28 2.31 15.63
CA ALA A 514 39.00 1.52 16.83
C ALA A 514 37.75 2.01 17.60
N ARG A 515 37.47 3.32 17.62
CA ARG A 515 36.26 3.88 18.24
C ARG A 515 35.01 3.50 17.46
N ILE A 516 35.06 3.57 16.13
CA ILE A 516 33.96 3.21 15.23
C ILE A 516 33.65 1.70 15.37
N ALA A 517 34.68 0.85 15.41
CA ALA A 517 34.52 -0.60 15.60
C ALA A 517 33.85 -0.96 16.94
N ARG A 518 34.19 -0.26 18.04
CA ARG A 518 33.50 -0.42 19.34
C ARG A 518 32.04 0.00 19.33
N GLY A 519 31.66 0.89 18.41
CA GLY A 519 30.26 1.25 18.15
C GLY A 519 29.51 0.23 17.28
N GLY A 520 30.11 -0.93 16.99
CA GLY A 520 29.53 -2.01 16.20
C GLY A 520 29.60 -1.80 14.69
N ALA A 521 30.19 -0.72 14.17
CA ALA A 521 30.31 -0.51 12.73
C ALA A 521 31.53 -1.26 12.16
N VAL A 522 31.29 -2.07 11.13
CA VAL A 522 32.31 -2.87 10.43
C VAL A 522 32.62 -2.25 9.07
N ALA A 523 33.90 -2.17 8.71
CA ALA A 523 34.33 -1.68 7.41
C ALA A 523 33.96 -2.71 6.32
N MET A 524 33.34 -2.24 5.23
CA MET A 524 32.91 -3.07 4.11
C MET A 524 33.91 -2.98 2.96
N SER A 525 34.17 -4.11 2.30
CA SER A 525 34.92 -4.11 1.05
C SER A 525 34.14 -3.37 -0.06
N ASP A 526 34.85 -2.96 -1.11
CA ASP A 526 34.21 -2.35 -2.29
C ASP A 526 33.17 -3.28 -2.94
N GLU A 527 33.47 -4.59 -2.98
CA GLU A 527 32.57 -5.61 -3.54
C GLU A 527 31.28 -5.73 -2.71
N ASP A 528 31.42 -5.85 -1.38
CA ASP A 528 30.27 -5.93 -0.48
C ASP A 528 29.39 -4.68 -0.56
N ALA A 529 30.02 -3.51 -0.64
CA ALA A 529 29.29 -2.25 -0.71
C ALA A 529 28.55 -2.11 -2.06
N LEU A 530 29.15 -2.50 -3.18
CA LEU A 530 28.49 -2.52 -4.48
C LEU A 530 27.34 -3.55 -4.55
N ALA A 531 27.49 -4.73 -3.94
CA ALA A 531 26.40 -5.69 -3.83
C ALA A 531 25.21 -5.14 -3.00
N ARG A 532 25.50 -4.33 -1.98
CA ARG A 532 24.46 -3.62 -1.20
C ARG A 532 23.82 -2.48 -1.97
N LEU A 533 24.55 -1.80 -2.87
CA LEU A 533 23.96 -0.84 -3.81
C LEU A 533 22.92 -1.53 -4.70
N ASP A 534 23.23 -2.71 -5.24
CA ASP A 534 22.30 -3.47 -6.07
C ASP A 534 21.04 -3.86 -5.27
N THR A 535 21.24 -4.37 -4.05
CA THR A 535 20.13 -4.71 -3.14
C THR A 535 19.26 -3.49 -2.82
N ALA A 536 19.88 -2.33 -2.61
CA ALA A 536 19.16 -1.10 -2.29
C ALA A 536 18.28 -0.59 -3.44
N LEU A 537 18.75 -0.72 -4.69
CA LEU A 537 17.95 -0.40 -5.88
C LEU A 537 16.71 -1.30 -6.01
N GLU A 538 16.76 -2.51 -5.45
CA GLU A 538 15.67 -3.48 -5.45
C GLU A 538 14.76 -3.40 -4.22
N ALA A 539 15.17 -2.71 -3.15
CA ALA A 539 14.48 -2.70 -1.86
C ALA A 539 13.13 -1.96 -1.83
N ALA A 540 12.80 -1.18 -2.88
CA ALA A 540 11.58 -0.36 -2.95
C ALA A 540 11.41 0.57 -1.72
N ALA A 541 12.52 1.12 -1.23
CA ALA A 541 12.58 2.03 -0.09
C ALA A 541 13.32 3.31 -0.47
N ALA A 542 12.86 4.45 0.05
CA ALA A 542 13.42 5.74 -0.28
C ALA A 542 14.71 6.03 0.50
N SER A 543 14.86 5.49 1.72
CA SER A 543 16.09 5.58 2.50
C SER A 543 16.45 4.22 3.08
N VAL A 544 17.72 3.82 2.92
CA VAL A 544 18.25 2.57 3.46
C VAL A 544 19.64 2.78 4.06
N VAL A 545 19.99 1.94 5.03
CA VAL A 545 21.29 1.94 5.71
C VAL A 545 22.11 0.73 5.27
N PRO A 546 22.88 0.83 4.17
CA PRO A 546 23.83 -0.21 3.79
C PRO A 546 25.06 -0.13 4.69
N ALA A 547 25.04 -0.90 5.78
CA ALA A 547 26.14 -1.00 6.72
C ALA A 547 26.32 -2.46 7.19
N ALA A 548 27.56 -2.82 7.51
CA ALA A 548 27.88 -4.02 8.25
C ALA A 548 27.92 -3.68 9.75
N VAL A 549 27.17 -4.43 10.55
CA VAL A 549 27.03 -4.20 12.00
C VAL A 549 27.42 -5.47 12.76
N ASP A 550 28.39 -5.35 13.65
CA ASP A 550 28.71 -6.35 14.66
C ASP A 550 27.82 -6.13 15.89
N THR A 551 26.75 -6.91 15.96
CA THR A 551 25.79 -6.86 17.08
C THR A 551 26.38 -7.35 18.40
N THR A 552 27.48 -8.12 18.38
CA THR A 552 28.18 -8.56 19.59
C THR A 552 29.00 -7.42 20.17
N ALA A 553 29.77 -6.73 19.32
CA ALA A 553 30.50 -5.52 19.71
C ALA A 553 29.54 -4.43 20.19
N LEU A 554 28.39 -4.26 19.52
CA LEU A 554 27.36 -3.28 19.91
C LEU A 554 26.83 -3.56 21.33
N ARG A 555 26.56 -4.83 21.68
CA ARG A 555 26.10 -5.23 23.03
C ARG A 555 27.13 -4.99 24.14
N ALA A 556 28.41 -4.94 23.81
CA ALA A 556 29.48 -4.76 24.79
C ALA A 556 29.63 -3.31 25.27
N GLY A 557 28.92 -2.36 24.65
CA GLY A 557 28.94 -0.94 25.00
C GLY A 557 27.53 -0.35 25.15
N PRO A 558 27.42 0.96 25.42
CA PRO A 558 26.13 1.66 25.42
C PRO A 558 25.52 1.63 24.02
N VAL A 559 24.36 0.98 23.88
CA VAL A 559 23.64 0.85 22.61
C VAL A 559 22.74 2.08 22.42
N PRO A 560 22.88 2.85 21.33
CA PRO A 560 21.93 3.91 21.00
C PRO A 560 20.51 3.36 20.86
N GLU A 561 19.50 4.11 21.34
CA GLU A 561 18.09 3.63 21.33
C GLU A 561 17.63 3.25 19.91
N ILE A 562 18.05 4.00 18.89
CA ILE A 562 17.74 3.69 17.49
C ILE A 562 18.26 2.31 17.03
N LEU A 563 19.24 1.72 17.74
CA LEU A 563 19.82 0.40 17.47
C LEU A 563 19.39 -0.66 18.51
N SER A 564 18.54 -0.32 19.48
CA SER A 564 18.13 -1.22 20.57
C SER A 564 17.44 -2.49 20.03
N GLY A 565 16.66 -2.34 18.96
CA GLY A 565 16.00 -3.45 18.26
C GLY A 565 16.95 -4.43 17.56
N LEU A 566 18.20 -4.05 17.26
CA LEU A 566 19.20 -4.96 16.66
C LEU A 566 19.87 -5.87 17.69
N VAL A 567 19.89 -5.44 18.95
CA VAL A 567 20.52 -6.18 20.05
C VAL A 567 19.51 -6.99 20.86
N HIS A 568 18.24 -6.57 20.89
CA HIS A 568 17.14 -7.26 21.55
C HIS A 568 16.82 -8.59 20.85
N ARG A 569 16.81 -9.66 21.64
CA ARG A 569 16.37 -11.00 21.21
C ARG A 569 14.85 -11.06 21.43
N PRO A 570 14.04 -11.64 20.51
CA PRO A 570 12.70 -12.06 20.86
C PRO A 570 12.77 -12.96 22.11
N PRO A 571 11.75 -12.96 22.99
CA PRO A 571 11.69 -13.96 24.06
C PRO A 571 11.83 -15.35 23.42
N PRO A 572 12.51 -16.30 24.08
CA PRO A 572 12.72 -17.61 23.52
C PRO A 572 11.36 -18.19 23.14
N ARG A 573 11.17 -18.45 21.85
CA ARG A 573 10.07 -19.30 21.39
C ARG A 573 10.28 -20.63 22.10
N SER A 574 9.32 -21.04 22.91
CA SER A 574 9.25 -22.41 23.42
C SER A 574 9.53 -23.34 22.26
N ALA A 575 10.66 -24.07 22.32
CA ALA A 575 11.03 -25.01 21.28
C ALA A 575 10.00 -26.14 21.29
N GLY A 576 9.09 -26.11 20.31
CA GLY A 576 8.03 -27.09 20.13
C GLY A 576 6.98 -26.58 19.14
N GLY A 577 7.30 -26.57 17.84
CA GLY A 577 6.33 -26.19 16.82
C GLY A 577 6.94 -26.05 15.43
N THR A 578 7.18 -27.17 14.76
CA THR A 578 7.52 -27.26 13.34
C THR A 578 6.43 -26.59 12.47
N ALA A 579 6.84 -25.74 11.54
CA ALA A 579 5.92 -25.13 10.57
C ALA A 579 5.59 -26.08 9.42
N ARG A 580 4.31 -26.53 9.35
CA ARG A 580 3.37 -26.50 8.19
C ARG A 580 2.48 -27.76 8.01
N ALA A 581 1.22 -27.61 8.42
CA ALA A 581 -0.04 -27.88 7.68
C ALA A 581 -1.18 -27.20 8.50
N PRO A 582 -2.37 -26.88 7.94
CA PRO A 582 -3.40 -26.09 8.64
C PRO A 582 -4.08 -26.92 9.73
N SER A 583 -3.50 -26.99 10.92
CA SER A 583 -4.27 -27.27 12.12
C SER A 583 -5.06 -26.01 12.45
N GLY A 584 -6.36 -26.03 12.12
CA GLY A 584 -7.27 -24.90 12.40
C GLY A 584 -7.18 -24.47 13.86
N LEU A 585 -7.44 -23.19 14.15
CA LEU A 585 -7.44 -22.62 15.50
C LEU A 585 -8.15 -23.54 16.52
N HIS A 586 -9.18 -24.25 16.07
CA HIS A 586 -9.88 -25.31 16.80
C HIS A 586 -8.95 -26.34 17.46
N GLN A 587 -8.00 -26.97 16.73
CA GLN A 587 -7.05 -27.94 17.30
C GLN A 587 -6.09 -27.31 18.33
N ARG A 588 -5.80 -26.01 18.21
CA ARG A 588 -4.96 -25.28 19.16
C ARG A 588 -5.72 -24.90 20.44
N LEU A 589 -7.05 -24.86 20.40
CA LEU A 589 -7.90 -24.55 21.56
C LEU A 589 -8.33 -25.83 22.30
N THR A 590 -8.28 -27.00 21.65
CA THR A 590 -8.58 -28.30 22.27
C THR A 590 -7.62 -28.59 23.43
N GLY A 591 -8.16 -28.83 24.63
CA GLY A 591 -7.38 -29.16 25.84
C GLY A 591 -6.87 -27.96 26.64
N LEU A 592 -7.12 -26.72 26.19
CA LEU A 592 -6.81 -25.50 26.94
C LEU A 592 -7.97 -25.12 27.88
N SER A 593 -7.64 -24.53 29.03
CA SER A 593 -8.66 -23.92 29.91
C SER A 593 -9.30 -22.69 29.24
N GLY A 594 -10.51 -22.29 29.67
CA GLY A 594 -11.19 -21.12 29.10
C GLY A 594 -10.36 -19.81 29.16
N ALA A 595 -9.55 -19.64 30.22
CA ALA A 595 -8.65 -18.50 30.35
C ALA A 595 -7.48 -18.54 29.35
N GLU A 596 -6.96 -19.73 29.04
CA GLU A 596 -5.90 -19.93 28.06
C GLU A 596 -6.43 -19.81 26.63
N GLN A 597 -7.62 -20.33 26.35
CA GLN A 597 -8.32 -20.15 25.07
C GLN A 597 -8.52 -18.66 24.78
N HIS A 598 -9.05 -17.91 25.75
CA HIS A 598 -9.23 -16.47 25.61
C HIS A 598 -7.92 -15.73 25.34
N ARG A 599 -6.82 -16.10 26.02
CA ARG A 599 -5.50 -15.48 25.78
C ARG A 599 -5.00 -15.72 24.36
N VAL A 600 -5.11 -16.96 23.86
CA VAL A 600 -4.69 -17.33 22.50
C VAL A 600 -5.51 -16.60 21.44
N VAL A 601 -6.82 -16.48 21.65
CA VAL A 601 -7.71 -15.76 20.73
C VAL A 601 -7.50 -14.25 20.80
N LEU A 602 -7.28 -13.68 21.99
CA LEU A 602 -6.94 -12.26 22.15
C LEU A 602 -5.64 -11.90 21.42
N ASP A 603 -4.60 -12.73 21.53
CA ASP A 603 -3.36 -12.53 20.78
C ASP A 603 -3.56 -12.62 19.27
N LEU A 604 -4.47 -13.49 18.80
CA LEU A 604 -4.87 -13.53 17.39
C LEU A 604 -5.57 -12.22 16.99
N VAL A 605 -6.58 -11.77 17.75
CA VAL A 605 -7.31 -10.52 17.47
C VAL A 605 -6.36 -9.33 17.42
N ARG A 606 -5.48 -9.17 18.42
CA ARG A 606 -4.51 -8.07 18.47
C ARG A 606 -3.52 -8.12 17.32
N ARG A 607 -3.05 -9.32 16.93
CA ARG A 607 -2.17 -9.49 15.77
C ARG A 607 -2.85 -9.10 14.46
N GLU A 608 -4.07 -9.59 14.22
CA GLU A 608 -4.80 -9.25 12.99
C GLU A 608 -5.17 -7.77 12.97
N ALA A 609 -5.60 -7.20 14.09
CA ALA A 609 -5.88 -5.76 14.22
C ALA A 609 -4.64 -4.90 13.94
N SER A 610 -3.49 -5.27 14.53
CA SER A 610 -2.20 -4.62 14.27
C SER A 610 -1.86 -4.64 12.78
N ALA A 611 -2.11 -5.75 12.08
CA ALA A 611 -1.79 -5.88 10.68
C ALA A 611 -2.73 -5.09 9.75
N VAL A 612 -4.01 -4.93 10.11
CA VAL A 612 -4.97 -4.04 9.43
C VAL A 612 -4.57 -2.57 9.61
N LEU A 613 -4.17 -2.18 10.83
CA LEU A 613 -3.76 -0.82 11.14
C LEU A 613 -2.34 -0.48 10.63
N GLY A 614 -1.51 -1.49 10.38
CA GLY A 614 -0.12 -1.35 9.94
C GLY A 614 0.87 -1.10 11.08
N HIS A 615 0.53 -1.52 12.30
CA HIS A 615 1.44 -1.45 13.45
C HIS A 615 2.48 -2.59 13.41
N ALA A 616 3.63 -2.35 14.07
CA ALA A 616 4.76 -3.26 14.05
C ALA A 616 4.53 -4.58 14.82
N GLY A 617 3.51 -4.64 15.69
CA GLY A 617 3.18 -5.84 16.45
C GLY A 617 1.91 -5.69 17.29
N ALA A 618 1.41 -6.84 17.76
CA ALA A 618 0.18 -6.93 18.56
C ALA A 618 0.21 -6.08 19.84
N ASP A 619 1.39 -5.83 20.40
CA ASP A 619 1.57 -5.04 21.62
C ASP A 619 1.23 -3.55 21.44
N ALA A 620 1.22 -3.07 20.19
CA ALA A 620 0.78 -1.70 19.87
C ALA A 620 -0.75 -1.54 19.90
N VAL A 621 -1.51 -2.63 20.01
CA VAL A 621 -2.97 -2.61 20.13
C VAL A 621 -3.35 -2.83 21.58
N ASP A 622 -3.91 -1.80 22.22
CA ASP A 622 -4.45 -1.90 23.57
C ASP A 622 -5.68 -2.84 23.57
N PRO A 623 -5.71 -3.87 24.43
CA PRO A 623 -6.79 -4.84 24.48
C PRO A 623 -8.15 -4.29 24.93
N GLU A 624 -8.19 -3.17 25.67
CA GLU A 624 -9.41 -2.57 26.21
C GLU A 624 -9.87 -1.33 25.43
N GLN A 625 -9.01 -0.78 24.57
CA GLN A 625 -9.37 0.40 23.78
C GLN A 625 -10.38 0.05 22.68
N PRO A 626 -11.45 0.85 22.50
CA PRO A 626 -12.39 0.63 21.41
C PRO A 626 -11.72 0.69 20.03
N PHE A 627 -12.10 -0.21 19.13
CA PHE A 627 -11.58 -0.27 17.76
C PHE A 627 -11.70 1.06 17.02
N LYS A 628 -12.80 1.81 17.24
CA LYS A 628 -13.02 3.13 16.64
C LYS A 628 -11.92 4.13 17.04
N ASP A 629 -11.49 4.09 18.30
CA ASP A 629 -10.46 4.99 18.83
C ASP A 629 -9.06 4.53 18.42
N LEU A 630 -8.88 3.24 18.17
CA LEU A 630 -7.70 2.65 17.53
C LEU A 630 -7.61 2.99 16.03
N GLY A 631 -8.65 3.60 15.44
CA GLY A 631 -8.68 4.05 14.05
C GLY A 631 -9.36 3.10 13.07
N PHE A 632 -10.19 2.16 13.56
CA PHE A 632 -11.07 1.38 12.70
C PHE A 632 -12.25 2.21 12.17
N ASP A 633 -12.59 1.92 10.92
CA ASP A 633 -13.74 2.40 10.18
C ASP A 633 -14.47 1.22 9.51
N SER A 634 -15.53 1.52 8.76
CA SER A 634 -16.34 0.50 8.09
C SER A 634 -15.56 -0.43 7.16
N LEU A 635 -14.44 0.03 6.58
CA LEU A 635 -13.67 -0.74 5.61
C LEU A 635 -12.62 -1.62 6.30
N THR A 636 -11.91 -1.04 7.26
CA THR A 636 -10.92 -1.76 8.10
C THR A 636 -11.59 -2.79 9.01
N ALA A 637 -12.83 -2.55 9.46
CA ALA A 637 -13.62 -3.55 10.19
C ALA A 637 -13.94 -4.79 9.34
N VAL A 638 -14.28 -4.59 8.07
CA VAL A 638 -14.51 -5.69 7.11
C VAL A 638 -13.22 -6.48 6.87
N GLU A 639 -12.08 -5.79 6.75
CA GLU A 639 -10.78 -6.45 6.61
C GLU A 639 -10.46 -7.32 7.84
N LEU A 640 -10.62 -6.78 9.06
CA LEU A 640 -10.38 -7.54 10.30
C LEU A 640 -11.28 -8.77 10.39
N ARG A 641 -12.58 -8.63 10.09
CA ARG A 641 -13.51 -9.77 10.02
C ARG A 641 -13.01 -10.84 9.04
N ASN A 642 -12.63 -10.45 7.83
CA ASN A 642 -12.14 -11.40 6.82
C ASN A 642 -10.90 -12.15 7.28
N ARG A 643 -9.94 -11.42 7.87
CA ARG A 643 -8.71 -12.02 8.40
C ARG A 643 -9.01 -12.99 9.54
N LEU A 644 -9.91 -12.63 10.45
CA LEU A 644 -10.35 -13.49 11.54
C LEU A 644 -11.08 -14.74 11.02
N ALA A 645 -12.02 -14.58 10.09
CA ALA A 645 -12.76 -15.70 9.49
C ALA A 645 -11.81 -16.68 8.79
N ASN A 646 -10.81 -16.17 8.04
CA ASN A 646 -9.80 -17.00 7.40
C ASN A 646 -8.89 -17.71 8.43
N ALA A 647 -8.52 -17.03 9.51
CA ALA A 647 -7.66 -17.59 10.56
C ALA A 647 -8.38 -18.62 11.44
N THR A 648 -9.69 -18.45 11.66
CA THR A 648 -10.49 -19.31 12.55
C THR A 648 -11.25 -20.41 11.80
N GLY A 649 -11.54 -20.20 10.51
CA GLY A 649 -12.47 -21.01 9.73
C GLY A 649 -13.95 -20.76 10.09
N ALA A 650 -14.25 -19.81 10.97
CA ALA A 650 -15.60 -19.52 11.43
C ALA A 650 -16.34 -18.58 10.47
N ARG A 651 -17.66 -18.73 10.39
CA ARG A 651 -18.55 -17.77 9.74
C ARG A 651 -18.81 -16.62 10.71
N LEU A 652 -18.33 -15.42 10.37
CA LEU A 652 -18.41 -14.24 11.22
C LEU A 652 -19.39 -13.22 10.64
N SER A 653 -20.21 -12.60 11.51
CA SER A 653 -21.14 -11.53 11.11
C SER A 653 -20.38 -10.33 10.51
N ALA A 654 -21.04 -9.63 9.57
CA ALA A 654 -20.52 -8.37 9.05
C ALA A 654 -20.47 -7.24 10.09
N THR A 655 -21.29 -7.33 11.14
CA THR A 655 -21.37 -6.35 12.24
C THR A 655 -20.46 -6.68 13.42
N LEU A 656 -19.71 -7.78 13.38
CA LEU A 656 -18.97 -8.33 14.53
C LEU A 656 -18.09 -7.31 15.27
N VAL A 657 -17.36 -6.46 14.54
CA VAL A 657 -16.46 -5.45 15.14
C VAL A 657 -17.25 -4.30 15.80
N PHE A 658 -18.48 -4.05 15.35
CA PHE A 658 -19.37 -3.05 15.94
C PHE A 658 -20.15 -3.62 17.13
N ASP A 659 -20.54 -4.90 17.06
CA ASP A 659 -21.22 -5.60 18.14
C ASP A 659 -20.27 -5.88 19.32
N HIS A 660 -18.97 -6.02 19.04
CA HIS A 660 -17.91 -6.25 20.02
C HIS A 660 -16.78 -5.21 19.85
N PRO A 661 -16.95 -4.00 20.42
CA PRO A 661 -16.15 -2.84 20.09
C PRO A 661 -14.71 -2.85 20.61
N THR A 662 -14.32 -3.78 21.49
CA THR A 662 -12.94 -3.93 22.00
C THR A 662 -12.29 -5.26 21.61
N PRO A 663 -10.94 -5.33 21.50
CA PRO A 663 -10.25 -6.60 21.24
C PRO A 663 -10.58 -7.72 22.24
N VAL A 664 -10.79 -7.39 23.52
CA VAL A 664 -11.18 -8.35 24.56
C VAL A 664 -12.60 -8.87 24.36
N GLU A 665 -13.57 -8.00 24.08
CA GLU A 665 -14.95 -8.44 23.81
C GLU A 665 -15.02 -9.31 22.56
N LEU A 666 -14.32 -8.90 21.49
CA LEU A 666 -14.25 -9.67 20.26
C LEU A 666 -13.58 -11.03 20.46
N ALA A 667 -12.55 -11.11 21.31
CA ALA A 667 -11.91 -12.37 21.63
C ALA A 667 -12.84 -13.33 22.40
N ARG A 668 -13.68 -12.82 23.31
CA ARG A 668 -14.69 -13.63 24.01
C ARG A 668 -15.70 -14.22 23.02
N GLU A 669 -16.21 -13.41 22.10
CA GLU A 669 -17.17 -13.88 21.11
C GLU A 669 -16.55 -14.92 20.17
N LEU A 670 -15.32 -14.70 19.72
CA LEU A 670 -14.60 -15.65 18.88
C LEU A 670 -14.31 -16.98 19.59
N VAL A 671 -14.06 -16.97 20.91
CA VAL A 671 -13.96 -18.22 21.67
C VAL A 671 -15.27 -18.98 21.60
N THR A 672 -16.42 -18.32 21.80
CA THR A 672 -17.75 -18.95 21.68
C THR A 672 -18.02 -19.48 20.27
N ALA A 673 -17.62 -18.75 19.23
CA ALA A 673 -17.84 -19.12 17.83
C ALA A 673 -16.91 -20.26 17.34
N VAL A 674 -15.78 -20.51 18.00
CA VAL A 674 -14.74 -21.48 17.57
C VAL A 674 -14.57 -22.66 18.55
N ALA A 675 -14.96 -22.50 19.82
CA ALA A 675 -14.96 -23.59 20.79
C ALA A 675 -16.07 -24.60 20.47
N PRO A 676 -15.84 -25.91 20.65
CA PRO A 676 -16.89 -26.90 20.48
C PRO A 676 -18.00 -26.63 21.51
N ALA A 677 -19.26 -26.62 21.06
CA ALA A 677 -20.39 -26.81 21.97
C ALA A 677 -20.07 -28.05 22.83
N ALA A 678 -20.19 -27.93 24.15
CA ALA A 678 -19.78 -28.96 25.10
C ALA A 678 -20.27 -30.35 24.63
N ALA A 679 -19.34 -31.23 24.27
CA ALA A 679 -19.69 -32.56 23.80
C ALA A 679 -20.44 -33.30 24.92
N THR A 680 -21.63 -33.81 24.63
CA THR A 680 -22.37 -34.66 25.56
C THR A 680 -21.53 -35.88 25.93
N PRO A 681 -21.67 -36.42 27.17
CA PRO A 681 -20.90 -37.58 27.64
C PRO A 681 -20.92 -38.77 26.67
N VAL A 682 -22.02 -38.92 25.93
CA VAL A 682 -22.22 -39.93 24.89
C VAL A 682 -21.24 -39.78 23.74
N ARG A 683 -20.98 -38.55 23.26
CA ARG A 683 -20.06 -38.31 22.13
C ARG A 683 -18.59 -38.52 22.51
N THR A 684 -18.25 -38.21 23.76
CA THR A 684 -16.91 -38.51 24.31
C THR A 684 -16.72 -40.02 24.47
N ALA A 685 -17.73 -40.74 24.97
CA ALA A 685 -17.68 -42.20 25.06
C ALA A 685 -17.53 -42.87 23.69
N LEU A 686 -18.27 -42.40 22.68
CA LEU A 686 -18.17 -42.90 21.30
C LEU A 686 -16.78 -42.64 20.70
N SER A 687 -16.19 -41.46 20.94
CA SER A 687 -14.84 -41.16 20.43
C SER A 687 -13.75 -42.00 21.10
N GLU A 688 -13.89 -42.40 22.36
CA GLU A 688 -12.94 -43.34 23.00
C GLU A 688 -13.13 -44.77 22.46
N LEU A 689 -14.37 -45.16 22.13
CA LEU A 689 -14.66 -46.43 21.45
C LEU A 689 -14.05 -46.47 20.04
N ASP A 690 -14.14 -45.39 19.27
CA ASP A 690 -13.52 -45.28 17.93
C ASP A 690 -11.98 -45.42 18.01
N ARG A 691 -11.34 -44.88 19.06
CA ARG A 691 -9.90 -45.05 19.28
C ARG A 691 -9.53 -46.48 19.64
N VAL A 692 -10.36 -47.15 20.44
CA VAL A 692 -10.17 -48.56 20.75
C VAL A 692 -10.30 -49.38 19.47
N GLU A 693 -11.32 -49.13 18.64
CA GLU A 693 -11.53 -49.80 17.34
C GLU A 693 -10.30 -49.68 16.42
N LEU A 694 -9.72 -48.48 16.31
CA LEU A 694 -8.52 -48.23 15.51
C LEU A 694 -7.27 -48.95 16.06
N ALA A 695 -7.22 -49.25 17.36
CA ALA A 695 -6.09 -49.94 17.99
C ALA A 695 -6.22 -51.48 17.98
N VAL A 696 -7.44 -52.02 17.78
CA VAL A 696 -7.69 -53.48 17.77
C VAL A 696 -6.82 -54.25 16.76
N PRO A 697 -6.61 -53.80 15.50
CA PRO A 697 -5.79 -54.55 14.54
C PRO A 697 -4.32 -54.70 14.96
N ALA A 698 -3.77 -53.74 15.71
CA ALA A 698 -2.40 -53.78 16.21
C ALA A 698 -2.27 -54.74 17.42
N LEU A 699 -3.28 -54.78 18.29
CA LEU A 699 -3.31 -55.67 19.48
C LEU A 699 -3.55 -57.14 19.12
N LEU A 700 -4.21 -57.42 17.98
CA LEU A 700 -4.43 -58.78 17.49
C LEU A 700 -3.19 -59.41 16.83
N GLY A 701 -2.14 -58.62 16.57
CA GLY A 701 -0.88 -59.08 15.98
C GLY A 701 0.07 -59.80 16.95
N ASP A 702 -0.05 -59.54 18.26
CA ASP A 702 0.92 -59.98 19.28
C ASP A 702 0.45 -61.19 20.12
N GLY A 703 -0.65 -61.85 19.74
CA GLY A 703 -1.14 -63.07 20.40
C GLY A 703 -2.02 -62.86 21.65
N ASP A 704 -2.20 -61.61 22.11
CA ASP A 704 -3.02 -61.24 23.29
C ASP A 704 -4.51 -60.96 22.97
N GLY A 705 -4.99 -61.36 21.78
CA GLY A 705 -6.36 -61.10 21.32
C GLY A 705 -7.47 -61.68 22.21
N GLY A 706 -7.17 -62.70 23.02
CA GLY A 706 -8.12 -63.31 23.95
C GLY A 706 -8.52 -62.41 25.12
N GLU A 707 -7.58 -61.60 25.65
CA GLU A 707 -7.82 -60.75 26.82
C GLU A 707 -8.61 -59.48 26.44
N VAL A 708 -8.29 -58.91 25.27
CA VAL A 708 -9.03 -57.78 24.68
C VAL A 708 -10.48 -58.18 24.37
N LEU A 709 -10.69 -59.36 23.79
CA LEU A 709 -12.05 -59.86 23.51
C LEU A 709 -12.87 -60.11 24.79
N ALA A 710 -12.24 -60.59 25.86
CA ALA A 710 -12.90 -60.77 27.15
C ALA A 710 -13.34 -59.44 27.77
N ARG A 711 -12.51 -58.40 27.68
CA ARG A 711 -12.87 -57.06 28.18
C ARG A 711 -13.93 -56.35 27.37
N LEU A 712 -13.92 -56.49 26.04
CA LEU A 712 -14.98 -55.96 25.18
C LEU A 712 -16.33 -56.65 25.44
N ARG A 713 -16.34 -57.97 25.71
CA ARG A 713 -17.56 -58.68 26.12
C ARG A 713 -18.12 -58.20 27.45
N GLU A 714 -17.27 -57.87 28.43
CA GLU A 714 -17.75 -57.32 29.72
C GLU A 714 -18.31 -55.90 29.57
N LEU A 715 -17.72 -55.07 28.68
CA LEU A 715 -18.28 -53.76 28.33
C LEU A 715 -19.66 -53.88 27.68
N VAL A 716 -19.84 -54.84 26.76
CA VAL A 716 -21.16 -55.13 26.17
C VAL A 716 -22.15 -55.58 27.25
N ARG A 717 -21.75 -56.47 28.17
CA ARG A 717 -22.61 -56.93 29.27
C ARG A 717 -23.05 -55.80 30.21
N LEU A 718 -22.20 -54.80 30.44
CA LEU A 718 -22.53 -53.61 31.23
C LEU A 718 -23.54 -52.69 30.51
N LEU A 719 -23.59 -52.74 29.18
CA LEU A 719 -24.52 -51.98 28.35
C LEU A 719 -25.85 -52.71 28.11
N GLU A 720 -25.93 -54.00 28.38
CA GLU A 720 -27.12 -54.85 28.23
C GLU A 720 -28.07 -54.83 29.46
N VAL A 721 -27.85 -53.94 30.43
CA VAL A 721 -28.81 -53.74 31.54
C VAL A 721 -30.03 -53.00 30.99
N PRO A 722 -31.24 -53.60 30.97
CA PRO A 722 -32.43 -52.92 30.51
C PRO A 722 -32.77 -51.74 31.43
N PRO A 723 -33.21 -50.59 30.89
CA PRO A 723 -33.76 -49.52 31.72
C PRO A 723 -35.01 -50.04 32.48
N PRO A 724 -35.28 -49.58 33.71
CA PRO A 724 -36.53 -49.91 34.41
C PRO A 724 -37.73 -49.39 33.61
N ASP A 725 -38.81 -50.18 33.59
CA ASP A 725 -40.05 -49.96 32.81
C ASP A 725 -40.49 -48.50 32.79
N GLU A 726 -40.47 -47.88 31.60
CA GLU A 726 -41.20 -46.64 31.34
C GLU A 726 -42.66 -46.99 30.97
N PRO A 727 -43.66 -46.29 31.54
CA PRO A 727 -45.08 -46.57 31.30
C PRO A 727 -45.48 -46.31 29.84
N GLU A 728 -46.43 -47.11 29.35
CA GLU A 728 -46.95 -47.09 27.98
C GLU A 728 -47.25 -45.67 27.48
N ALA A 729 -46.68 -45.32 26.32
CA ALA A 729 -47.01 -44.12 25.58
C ALA A 729 -48.45 -44.23 25.03
N ILE A 730 -49.32 -43.33 25.49
CA ILE A 730 -50.70 -43.17 25.03
C ILE A 730 -50.69 -42.61 23.59
N ASP A 731 -51.51 -43.21 22.73
CA ASP A 731 -51.74 -42.80 21.34
C ASP A 731 -52.51 -41.46 21.28
N PRO A 732 -51.93 -40.38 20.77
CA PRO A 732 -52.55 -39.06 20.75
C PRO A 732 -53.74 -38.92 19.80
N ASP A 733 -54.07 -39.93 18.98
CA ASP A 733 -55.26 -39.91 18.11
C ASP A 733 -56.51 -40.56 18.76
N ALA A 734 -56.44 -40.95 20.04
CA ALA A 734 -57.56 -41.49 20.82
C ALA A 734 -57.85 -40.75 22.15
N ALA A 735 -57.25 -39.56 22.37
CA ALA A 735 -57.46 -38.78 23.59
C ALA A 735 -58.75 -37.94 23.53
N THR A 736 -59.50 -37.92 24.63
CA THR A 736 -60.70 -37.08 24.76
C THR A 736 -60.34 -35.65 25.18
N ASP A 737 -61.17 -34.66 24.81
CA ASP A 737 -60.89 -33.23 25.05
C ASP A 737 -60.56 -32.90 26.53
N ASP A 738 -61.09 -33.66 27.48
CA ASP A 738 -60.82 -33.49 28.92
C ASP A 738 -59.39 -33.96 29.33
N GLU A 739 -58.77 -34.91 28.61
CA GLU A 739 -57.40 -35.39 28.89
C GLU A 739 -56.33 -34.46 28.29
N LEU A 740 -56.69 -33.64 27.31
CA LEU A 740 -55.81 -32.63 26.71
C LEU A 740 -55.67 -31.37 27.58
N PHE A 741 -56.65 -31.08 28.44
CA PHE A 741 -56.60 -29.94 29.38
C PHE A 741 -55.71 -30.20 30.60
N ASP A 742 -55.69 -31.43 31.13
CA ASP A 742 -54.81 -31.79 32.25
C ASP A 742 -53.31 -31.77 31.87
N LEU A 743 -52.98 -32.01 30.59
CA LEU A 743 -51.60 -31.98 30.09
C LEU A 743 -51.07 -30.55 29.87
N LEU A 744 -51.98 -29.58 29.66
CA LEU A 744 -51.64 -28.15 29.55
C LEU A 744 -51.42 -27.50 30.93
N ASP A 745 -52.11 -27.98 31.97
CA ASP A 745 -51.89 -27.50 33.36
C ASP A 745 -50.53 -27.97 33.93
N GLN A 746 -50.05 -29.16 33.57
CA GLN A 746 -48.71 -29.63 33.95
C GLN A 746 -47.55 -28.89 33.24
N LEU A 747 -47.78 -28.35 32.03
CA LEU A 747 -46.84 -27.48 31.32
C LEU A 747 -46.87 -26.02 31.83
N GLY A 748 -47.92 -25.63 32.55
CA GLY A 748 -48.05 -24.34 33.23
C GLY A 748 -47.20 -24.21 34.50
N GLU A 749 -47.03 -25.29 35.27
CA GLU A 749 -46.28 -25.25 36.54
C GLU A 749 -44.75 -25.22 36.39
N THR A 750 -44.21 -25.64 35.25
CA THR A 750 -42.75 -25.59 34.98
C THR A 750 -42.27 -24.21 34.50
N ARG A 751 -43.17 -23.29 34.13
CA ARG A 751 -42.85 -21.90 33.77
C ARG A 751 -42.87 -20.91 34.95
N GLY A 752 -43.34 -21.31 36.13
CA GLY A 752 -43.39 -20.47 37.33
C GLY A 752 -42.13 -20.46 38.21
N ARG A 753 -41.04 -21.12 37.82
CA ARG A 753 -39.82 -21.27 38.64
C ARG A 753 -38.54 -20.68 38.03
N ARG A 754 -38.66 -19.87 36.97
CA ARG A 754 -37.53 -19.18 36.31
C ARG A 754 -37.56 -17.65 36.35
N ASP A 755 -38.53 -17.06 37.07
CA ASP A 755 -38.48 -15.66 37.49
C ASP A 755 -38.58 -15.60 39.03
N ALA A 756 -37.43 -15.80 39.67
CA ALA A 756 -37.11 -15.40 41.05
C ALA A 756 -35.59 -15.28 41.21
#